data_AF-A0A968WY68-F1
#
_entry.id   AF-A0A968WY68-F1
#
_cell.length_a   1.000
_cell.length_b   1.000
_cell.length_c   1.000
_cell.angle_alpha   90.00
_cell.angle_beta   90.00
_cell.angle_gamma   90.00
#
_symmetry.space_group_name_H-M   'P 1'
#
loop_
_entity.id
_entity.type
_entity.pdbx_description
1 polymer ?
#
loop_
_entity_poly.entity_id
_entity_poly.type
_entity_poly.pdbx_seq_one_letter_code
_entity_poly.pdbx_strand_id
1 'polypeptide(L)'
;MHEATDNPNRFMWRELFIILFLISHLPAAERTLQAFEGDGFDTWNTTGSAFGQAPAVGKTDELELPLTGYANDSLAISMHGGEAATGTLTSPEFKIREPYISFLIAGGEEAGKTAVQLMIEDKVVREAVGKRSLTCDNVVWDVREWNGKTAKIRVIDDATGNWGFIGVDHVVFTDNPNFKFPPTTRDGKEFFSGLAQTDVVPGVNIPLNSFLKIEATHEKEKITSPTALTFDEQGRIYVSETHRFINGVEDDRHHLYWYLDDLAARKVSDRKALHEKWKGKLPLEKLTEKSEIIRRFADTDGDGKIDEAKIFADGFNDMLEGTAAGVFFYEGSLYFSCIPKIWMLRDADNDGVADERKVVAEGCGVRISLSGHDMNGFTLGPDGRIYGTIGDRGLSIITKEGVAYDYPNQGVAFRFEPDGTGFEIFHTGLRNPKEIAFDALGNAFTVDNNSDQGDKARIVYLVEGGDSGWEMEHQAMHSFHREIGLANRPPNRWMDEKMWELENSSQPAYMLPPCAHLTSGPSGLTYHPGVGFLESEAGRFLICDYRGGTTNSGIWSFEMKPKGAGMELTDSRKLAWGVCATDVEYSWDGKVFVTDFVTGWKSHQNGRLLSISAGDKTWLQEEANSAARIIKEGFDQRSSAELANLLKHLDLRVRLRAQLALTRKADALKRFSDAADSSIFHVRVHAIQGLGIMVRRGSALLPTPKPGFAVIPAAQDMADAQKKLISLLEDKNSEIRALSLKALADSQSKPVLQLGPLLGDESSRVRFFAAILAGKHKMIENFGQVCDLLEENANKDAYLRHAGVFALQGMATKPTFLNGLAVHESPAVRLAAVVAMRRTQNLGMIRFMEDDDTKVADEAIRALYDNGSSFHYRLIAELLDEVHKREWTPFMLRRLIHGAFRSGTEDDFKRLLAVATDAKIPDSVHEEALRLISLWAEPFPVDQLTGHWKPLEKRDPATIRPILAAALPDLLKRQDNVLTSMLKWISEYQLESPSLNSDALRTIIQNAKLPAEARAIALDLFAASSPPELTHFLTELIKDPSDDVSLSALAALTKLSPETAITALGTLVSSDKVARAQKAWNILATLPGDSVDAIFEKKINELSAAKGISSSAIELLAAAKKRTSPLTKNALVAFEKSLAESTDPLAKWNISLEGGDVDRGAALFSTHPASECMRCHRAAEGHTVGGETAPNLLGIANRHKDKRYFSNR
;
A
#
# COMPACT_ATOMS: atom_id res chain seq x y z
N MET A 1 -29.51 54.43 0.06
CA MET A 1 -29.21 55.58 -0.84
C MET A 1 -27.69 55.73 -0.83
N HIS A 2 -26.91 55.49 -1.87
CA HIS A 2 -27.11 55.58 -3.32
C HIS A 2 -26.39 54.44 -4.07
N GLU A 3 -26.92 54.14 -5.27
CA GLU A 3 -26.37 53.24 -6.30
C GLU A 3 -25.28 53.90 -7.17
N ALA A 4 -24.54 53.01 -7.86
CA ALA A 4 -23.90 53.12 -9.18
C ALA A 4 -22.63 54.00 -9.30
N THR A 5 -21.52 53.48 -9.84
CA THR A 5 -21.42 53.05 -11.25
C THR A 5 -20.34 51.96 -11.48
N ASP A 6 -20.76 50.89 -12.16
CA ASP A 6 -19.90 49.82 -12.69
C ASP A 6 -19.25 50.22 -14.02
N ASN A 7 -17.98 49.84 -14.20
CA ASN A 7 -17.25 49.94 -15.46
C ASN A 7 -16.97 48.52 -15.98
N PRO A 8 -17.54 48.09 -17.12
CA PRO A 8 -17.52 46.70 -17.58
C PRO A 8 -16.16 46.20 -18.11
N ASN A 9 -15.13 47.06 -18.18
CA ASN A 9 -13.80 46.68 -18.67
C ASN A 9 -12.83 46.18 -17.60
N ARG A 10 -13.24 46.09 -16.31
CA ARG A 10 -12.36 45.56 -15.24
C ARG A 10 -12.42 44.04 -15.06
N PHE A 11 -13.50 43.40 -15.48
CA PHE A 11 -13.68 41.94 -15.34
C PHE A 11 -12.90 41.15 -16.40
N MET A 12 -12.87 41.63 -17.64
CA MET A 12 -12.21 40.93 -18.75
C MET A 12 -10.68 40.89 -18.61
N TRP A 13 -10.08 41.88 -17.95
CA TRP A 13 -8.64 41.88 -17.61
C TRP A 13 -8.31 41.04 -16.37
N ARG A 14 -9.29 40.81 -15.48
CA ARG A 14 -9.13 39.94 -14.29
C ARG A 14 -9.21 38.46 -14.67
N GLU A 15 -10.14 38.10 -15.55
CA GLU A 15 -10.31 36.74 -16.09
C GLU A 15 -9.10 36.33 -16.96
N LEU A 16 -8.58 37.24 -17.81
CA LEU A 16 -7.35 36.95 -18.56
C LEU A 16 -6.12 36.78 -17.67
N PHE A 17 -6.02 37.55 -16.56
CA PHE A 17 -4.93 37.39 -15.58
C PHE A 17 -5.06 36.08 -14.79
N ILE A 18 -6.27 35.63 -14.49
CA ILE A 18 -6.53 34.39 -13.75
C ILE A 18 -6.27 33.16 -14.63
N ILE A 19 -6.62 33.20 -15.93
CA ILE A 19 -6.33 32.12 -16.88
C ILE A 19 -4.83 32.04 -17.21
N LEU A 20 -4.12 33.18 -17.27
CA LEU A 20 -2.65 33.17 -17.39
C LEU A 20 -1.94 32.72 -16.10
N PHE A 21 -2.57 32.86 -14.92
CA PHE A 21 -2.04 32.32 -13.65
C PHE A 21 -2.29 30.81 -13.51
N LEU A 22 -3.41 30.30 -14.01
CA LEU A 22 -3.80 28.89 -13.89
C LEU A 22 -3.07 27.93 -14.85
N ILE A 23 -2.41 28.43 -15.90
CA ILE A 23 -1.62 27.61 -16.84
C ILE A 23 -0.15 27.43 -16.40
N SER A 24 0.29 28.04 -15.29
CA SER A 24 1.72 28.07 -14.90
C SER A 24 2.13 27.19 -13.70
N HIS A 25 1.23 26.39 -13.12
CA HIS A 25 1.55 25.58 -11.93
C HIS A 25 1.15 24.11 -12.08
N LEU A 26 1.55 23.48 -13.19
CA LEU A 26 1.98 22.08 -13.10
C LEU A 26 3.27 22.07 -12.26
N PRO A 27 3.44 21.21 -11.24
CA PRO A 27 4.73 21.09 -10.57
C PRO A 27 5.77 20.75 -11.64
N ALA A 28 6.75 21.64 -11.82
CA ALA A 28 7.85 21.38 -12.73
C ALA A 28 8.62 20.19 -12.17
N ALA A 29 8.81 19.15 -12.99
CA ALA A 29 9.62 18.00 -12.62
C ALA A 29 11.00 18.47 -12.12
N GLU A 30 11.46 17.88 -11.02
CA GLU A 30 12.81 18.09 -10.50
C GLU A 30 13.82 17.85 -11.63
N ARG A 31 14.75 18.79 -11.81
CA ARG A 31 15.71 18.73 -12.92
C ARG A 31 17.11 18.96 -12.42
N THR A 32 17.93 17.91 -12.48
CA THR A 32 19.36 17.99 -12.17
C THR A 32 20.09 18.69 -13.32
N LEU A 33 20.76 19.81 -13.01
CA LEU A 33 21.65 20.51 -13.94
C LEU A 33 22.99 19.75 -14.07
N GLN A 34 23.54 19.28 -12.95
CA GLN A 34 24.75 18.46 -12.93
C GLN A 34 24.82 17.66 -11.63
N ALA A 35 25.09 16.36 -11.74
CA ALA A 35 25.26 15.42 -10.64
C ALA A 35 26.74 15.11 -10.35
N PHE A 36 27.67 15.43 -11.27
CA PHE A 36 29.11 15.18 -11.11
C PHE A 36 29.50 13.69 -10.96
N GLU A 37 28.82 12.79 -11.67
CA GLU A 37 29.09 11.33 -11.69
C GLU A 37 29.83 10.85 -12.95
N GLY A 38 30.20 11.77 -13.86
CA GLY A 38 30.79 11.44 -15.15
C GLY A 38 32.32 11.41 -15.14
N ASP A 39 32.90 10.86 -16.20
CA ASP A 39 34.33 10.75 -16.50
C ASP A 39 35.02 12.12 -16.74
N GLY A 40 34.28 13.22 -16.56
CA GLY A 40 34.64 14.61 -16.82
C GLY A 40 33.51 15.56 -16.38
N PHE A 41 33.66 16.87 -16.60
CA PHE A 41 32.65 17.87 -16.22
C PHE A 41 31.56 18.13 -17.29
N ASP A 42 31.41 17.22 -18.25
CA ASP A 42 30.52 17.33 -19.41
C ASP A 42 30.68 18.67 -20.17
N THR A 43 29.61 19.47 -20.21
CA THR A 43 29.55 20.77 -20.88
C THR A 43 29.98 21.94 -19.99
N TRP A 44 30.38 21.68 -18.73
CA TRP A 44 30.90 22.73 -17.86
C TRP A 44 32.34 23.07 -18.23
N ASN A 45 32.66 24.35 -18.22
CA ASN A 45 33.97 24.85 -18.62
C ASN A 45 34.83 25.18 -17.39
N THR A 46 36.02 24.59 -17.33
CA THR A 46 37.02 24.88 -16.30
C THR A 46 38.00 25.97 -16.75
N THR A 47 38.51 26.76 -15.80
CA THR A 47 39.64 27.68 -15.99
C THR A 47 40.61 27.55 -14.84
N GLY A 48 41.90 27.84 -15.06
CA GLY A 48 42.92 27.74 -14.02
C GLY A 48 43.33 26.30 -13.73
N SER A 49 43.87 26.04 -12.53
CA SER A 49 44.41 24.74 -12.13
C SER A 49 43.78 24.17 -10.85
N ALA A 50 42.80 24.86 -10.27
CA ALA A 50 42.14 24.41 -9.04
C ALA A 50 41.31 23.13 -9.28
N PHE A 51 40.43 23.14 -10.28
CA PHE A 51 39.64 21.97 -10.66
C PHE A 51 40.45 21.02 -11.53
N GLY A 52 40.30 19.71 -11.29
CA GLY A 52 40.92 18.65 -12.08
C GLY A 52 40.29 18.50 -13.48
N GLN A 53 40.51 17.34 -14.11
CA GLN A 53 39.87 17.02 -15.40
C GLN A 53 38.48 16.40 -15.25
N ALA A 54 38.13 15.92 -14.05
CA ALA A 54 36.88 15.24 -13.74
C ALA A 54 36.50 15.42 -12.26
N PRO A 55 35.24 15.14 -11.88
CA PRO A 55 34.83 14.95 -10.49
C PRO A 55 35.69 13.91 -9.75
N ALA A 56 35.72 14.01 -8.43
CA ALA A 56 36.54 13.16 -7.56
C ALA A 56 35.69 12.43 -6.52
N VAL A 57 36.13 11.24 -6.08
CA VAL A 57 35.44 10.40 -5.08
C VAL A 57 35.74 10.92 -3.67
N GLY A 58 35.25 12.11 -3.35
CA GLY A 58 35.43 12.74 -2.04
C GLY A 58 36.86 13.15 -1.70
N LYS A 59 37.88 12.91 -2.55
CA LYS A 59 39.28 13.16 -2.20
C LYS A 59 40.13 13.50 -3.42
N THR A 60 41.14 14.36 -3.24
CA THR A 60 42.23 14.64 -4.20
C THR A 60 43.58 14.28 -3.58
N ASP A 61 44.64 14.19 -4.39
CA ASP A 61 46.00 13.89 -3.89
C ASP A 61 46.51 14.94 -2.89
N GLU A 62 46.05 16.19 -3.04
CA GLU A 62 46.48 17.33 -2.23
C GLU A 62 45.55 17.62 -1.02
N LEU A 63 44.51 16.81 -0.83
CA LEU A 63 43.59 16.93 0.31
C LEU A 63 43.78 15.78 1.29
N GLU A 64 44.28 16.05 2.50
CA GLU A 64 44.65 15.02 3.48
C GLU A 64 43.46 14.12 3.91
N LEU A 65 42.30 14.73 4.20
CA LEU A 65 41.09 14.08 4.69
C LEU A 65 39.97 14.13 3.62
N PRO A 66 39.14 13.08 3.49
CA PRO A 66 38.08 13.04 2.48
C PRO A 66 36.91 13.96 2.85
N LEU A 67 36.26 14.51 1.83
CA LEU A 67 34.93 15.09 1.95
C LEU A 67 33.89 14.00 2.18
N THR A 68 32.78 14.39 2.82
CA THR A 68 31.65 13.50 3.16
C THR A 68 30.32 14.23 2.94
N GLY A 69 29.21 13.50 2.88
CA GLY A 69 27.87 14.11 2.76
C GLY A 69 27.48 14.60 1.36
N TYR A 70 28.28 14.30 0.34
CA TYR A 70 27.90 14.42 -1.07
C TYR A 70 27.01 13.24 -1.49
N ALA A 71 26.26 13.37 -2.58
CA ALA A 71 25.37 12.35 -3.11
C ALA A 71 26.10 11.42 -4.11
N ASN A 72 25.67 10.16 -4.20
CA ASN A 72 26.26 9.12 -5.05
C ASN A 72 27.80 9.02 -4.90
N ASP A 73 28.56 8.86 -5.98
CA ASP A 73 29.95 8.37 -5.96
C ASP A 73 31.00 9.51 -6.04
N SER A 74 30.68 10.69 -6.56
CA SER A 74 31.69 11.75 -6.73
C SER A 74 31.16 13.19 -6.68
N LEU A 75 32.07 14.16 -6.56
CA LEU A 75 31.76 15.60 -6.56
C LEU A 75 32.85 16.44 -7.22
N ALA A 76 32.54 17.69 -7.58
CA ALA A 76 33.54 18.65 -8.06
C ALA A 76 34.35 19.24 -6.89
N ILE A 77 35.68 19.17 -6.95
CA ILE A 77 36.60 19.69 -5.92
C ILE A 77 37.65 20.59 -6.59
N SER A 78 37.97 21.73 -5.97
CA SER A 78 38.97 22.69 -6.48
C SER A 78 40.41 22.48 -5.93
N MET A 79 40.67 21.35 -5.26
CA MET A 79 41.95 21.05 -4.58
C MET A 79 42.85 20.09 -5.38
N HIS A 80 42.90 20.21 -6.71
CA HIS A 80 43.76 19.33 -7.53
C HIS A 80 45.20 19.86 -7.71
N GLY A 81 45.41 21.16 -7.52
CA GLY A 81 46.74 21.80 -7.60
C GLY A 81 47.28 22.31 -6.25
N GLY A 82 46.70 21.86 -5.13
CA GLY A 82 47.03 22.27 -3.77
C GLY A 82 46.55 23.69 -3.41
N GLU A 83 46.90 24.16 -2.21
CA GLU A 83 46.40 25.42 -1.62
C GLU A 83 46.77 26.70 -2.41
N ALA A 84 47.62 26.60 -3.44
CA ALA A 84 48.02 27.72 -4.28
C ALA A 84 47.27 27.76 -5.62
N ALA A 85 46.47 26.74 -5.94
CA ALA A 85 45.76 26.66 -7.21
C ALA A 85 44.50 27.51 -7.18
N THR A 86 44.26 28.25 -8.26
CA THR A 86 43.02 29.03 -8.45
C THR A 86 42.36 28.65 -9.77
N GLY A 87 41.05 28.86 -9.86
CA GLY A 87 40.28 28.46 -11.02
C GLY A 87 38.77 28.60 -10.86
N THR A 88 38.05 28.30 -11.94
CA THR A 88 36.59 28.28 -11.93
C THR A 88 36.08 27.07 -12.68
N LEU A 89 34.86 26.63 -12.34
CA LEU A 89 34.08 25.62 -13.03
C LEU A 89 32.70 26.23 -13.32
N THR A 90 32.40 26.49 -14.60
CA THR A 90 31.24 27.28 -15.02
C THR A 90 30.27 26.47 -15.88
N SER A 91 28.98 26.48 -15.55
CA SER A 91 27.94 25.78 -16.28
C SER A 91 27.67 26.41 -17.66
N PRO A 92 27.02 25.67 -18.59
CA PRO A 92 26.32 26.28 -19.72
C PRO A 92 25.24 27.27 -19.26
N GLU A 93 24.79 28.11 -20.19
CA GLU A 93 23.65 28.99 -19.96
C GLU A 93 22.35 28.19 -19.81
N PHE A 94 21.55 28.56 -18.83
CA PHE A 94 20.21 28.01 -18.63
C PHE A 94 19.20 29.12 -18.34
N LYS A 95 17.92 28.85 -18.57
CA LYS A 95 16.83 29.73 -18.12
C LYS A 95 16.36 29.29 -16.74
N ILE A 96 16.25 30.23 -15.81
CA ILE A 96 15.61 29.99 -14.51
C ILE A 96 14.11 29.81 -14.75
N ARG A 97 13.54 28.69 -14.29
CA ARG A 97 12.12 28.35 -14.45
C ARG A 97 11.50 27.87 -13.14
N GLU A 98 12.26 27.07 -12.40
CA GLU A 98 11.88 26.54 -11.11
C GLU A 98 12.15 27.58 -9.99
N PRO A 99 11.35 27.59 -8.91
CA PRO A 99 11.46 28.61 -7.86
C PRO A 99 12.70 28.42 -6.97
N TYR A 100 13.27 27.21 -6.90
CA TYR A 100 14.45 26.91 -6.08
C TYR A 100 15.58 26.26 -6.89
N ILE A 101 16.81 26.64 -6.53
CA ILE A 101 18.03 25.91 -6.90
C ILE A 101 18.62 25.34 -5.61
N SER A 102 18.75 24.02 -5.53
CA SER A 102 19.34 23.32 -4.38
C SER A 102 20.66 22.65 -4.80
N PHE A 103 21.68 22.68 -3.94
CA PHE A 103 22.94 21.97 -4.16
C PHE A 103 23.66 21.68 -2.85
N LEU A 104 24.67 20.82 -2.91
CA LEU A 104 25.55 20.47 -1.80
C LEU A 104 26.86 21.26 -1.90
N ILE A 105 27.34 21.82 -0.79
CA ILE A 105 28.56 22.63 -0.75
C ILE A 105 29.44 22.28 0.46
N ALA A 106 30.76 22.26 0.27
CA ALA A 106 31.77 22.08 1.31
C ALA A 106 33.00 22.95 1.03
N GLY A 107 33.93 23.05 1.97
CA GLY A 107 35.17 23.81 1.83
C GLY A 107 35.15 25.18 2.50
N GLY A 108 35.92 26.11 1.95
CA GLY A 108 36.19 27.45 2.47
C GLY A 108 34.96 28.35 2.56
N GLU A 109 35.07 29.40 3.39
CA GLU A 109 33.98 30.33 3.71
C GLU A 109 34.18 31.75 3.11
N GLU A 110 35.15 31.92 2.19
CA GLU A 110 35.50 33.23 1.66
C GLU A 110 34.62 33.63 0.47
N ALA A 111 33.60 34.45 0.73
CA ALA A 111 32.74 35.04 -0.30
C ALA A 111 33.55 35.72 -1.40
N GLY A 112 33.12 35.54 -2.65
CA GLY A 112 33.82 36.01 -3.84
C GLY A 112 35.08 35.22 -4.24
N LYS A 113 35.62 34.35 -3.37
CA LYS A 113 36.83 33.56 -3.66
C LYS A 113 36.59 32.06 -3.66
N THR A 114 36.02 31.49 -2.60
CA THR A 114 35.66 30.06 -2.48
C THR A 114 34.15 29.96 -2.40
N ALA A 115 33.49 29.97 -3.56
CA ALA A 115 32.03 30.15 -3.61
C ALA A 115 31.37 29.46 -4.81
N VAL A 116 30.07 29.18 -4.65
CA VAL A 116 29.14 28.90 -5.75
C VAL A 116 28.36 30.17 -6.04
N GLN A 117 28.36 30.63 -7.28
CA GLN A 117 27.80 31.91 -7.69
C GLN A 117 26.74 31.73 -8.78
N LEU A 118 25.58 32.35 -8.61
CA LEU A 118 24.58 32.51 -9.65
C LEU A 118 24.88 33.79 -10.44
N MET A 119 25.05 33.66 -11.75
CA MET A 119 25.45 34.74 -12.65
C MET A 119 24.30 35.08 -13.61
N ILE A 120 23.92 36.35 -13.72
CA ILE A 120 22.98 36.86 -14.75
C ILE A 120 23.62 38.08 -15.40
N GLU A 121 23.67 38.12 -16.74
CA GLU A 121 24.33 39.21 -17.48
C GLU A 121 25.77 39.48 -16.98
N ASP A 122 26.52 38.40 -16.72
CA ASP A 122 27.88 38.39 -16.18
C ASP A 122 28.08 39.06 -14.80
N LYS A 123 26.99 39.30 -14.07
CA LYS A 123 27.01 39.78 -12.67
C LYS A 123 26.63 38.67 -11.70
N VAL A 124 27.34 38.57 -10.59
CA VAL A 124 26.96 37.70 -9.46
C VAL A 124 25.70 38.30 -8.84
N VAL A 125 24.58 37.57 -8.92
CA VAL A 125 23.30 37.98 -8.30
C VAL A 125 23.03 37.24 -7.00
N ARG A 126 23.70 36.10 -6.78
CA ARG A 126 23.65 35.34 -5.53
C ARG A 126 24.92 34.51 -5.36
N GLU A 127 25.32 34.26 -4.11
CA GLU A 127 26.44 33.37 -3.79
C GLU A 127 26.19 32.54 -2.53
N ALA A 128 26.92 31.44 -2.42
CA ALA A 128 27.00 30.59 -1.26
C ALA A 128 28.43 30.10 -1.09
N VAL A 129 28.84 29.94 0.16
CA VAL A 129 30.19 29.52 0.55
C VAL A 129 30.09 28.28 1.44
N GLY A 130 31.18 27.54 1.57
CA GLY A 130 31.31 26.51 2.59
C GLY A 130 31.41 27.12 4.01
N LYS A 131 31.56 26.26 5.00
CA LYS A 131 31.64 26.64 6.43
C LYS A 131 32.93 26.17 7.09
N ARG A 132 34.02 26.13 6.33
CA ARG A 132 35.28 25.46 6.73
C ARG A 132 34.99 24.02 7.19
N SER A 133 34.28 23.28 6.35
CA SER A 133 33.82 21.93 6.61
C SER A 133 34.21 20.97 5.47
N LEU A 134 34.63 19.76 5.85
CA LEU A 134 34.81 18.64 4.91
C LEU A 134 33.48 17.90 4.65
N THR A 135 32.42 18.22 5.39
CA THR A 135 31.08 17.67 5.16
C THR A 135 30.25 18.65 4.34
N CYS A 136 29.63 18.16 3.27
CA CYS A 136 28.73 18.93 2.44
C CYS A 136 27.45 19.30 3.18
N ASP A 137 27.10 20.58 3.12
CA ASP A 137 25.85 21.13 3.60
C ASP A 137 24.87 21.36 2.44
N ASN A 138 23.59 21.20 2.70
CA ASN A 138 22.53 21.58 1.77
C ASN A 138 22.39 23.11 1.73
N VAL A 139 22.45 23.67 0.52
CA VAL A 139 22.11 25.06 0.23
C VAL A 139 20.92 25.12 -0.70
N VAL A 140 19.93 25.94 -0.33
CA VAL A 140 18.74 26.21 -1.13
C VAL A 140 18.66 27.70 -1.42
N TRP A 141 18.58 28.04 -2.70
CA TRP A 141 18.36 29.40 -3.18
C TRP A 141 16.93 29.56 -3.70
N ASP A 142 16.17 30.49 -3.12
CA ASP A 142 14.90 30.97 -3.69
C ASP A 142 15.15 31.96 -4.83
N VAL A 143 15.06 31.50 -6.07
CA VAL A 143 15.41 32.28 -7.27
C VAL A 143 14.18 32.86 -7.99
N ARG A 144 13.02 32.89 -7.34
CA ARG A 144 11.75 33.37 -7.93
C ARG A 144 11.85 34.77 -8.51
N GLU A 145 12.67 35.64 -7.92
CA GLU A 145 12.91 37.01 -8.39
C GLU A 145 13.56 37.10 -9.79
N TRP A 146 14.20 36.02 -10.26
CA TRP A 146 14.87 35.96 -11.58
C TRP A 146 14.20 35.00 -12.56
N ASN A 147 12.95 34.61 -12.32
CA ASN A 147 12.22 33.71 -13.21
C ASN A 147 12.25 34.19 -14.68
N GLY A 148 12.57 33.29 -15.60
CA GLY A 148 12.69 33.54 -17.03
C GLY A 148 14.00 34.17 -17.51
N LYS A 149 14.89 34.61 -16.60
CA LYS A 149 16.22 35.14 -16.95
C LYS A 149 17.18 34.02 -17.34
N THR A 150 18.10 34.33 -18.26
CA THR A 150 19.23 33.45 -18.59
C THR A 150 20.32 33.64 -17.54
N ALA A 151 20.81 32.52 -16.99
CA ALA A 151 21.80 32.49 -15.93
C ALA A 151 22.90 31.44 -16.20
N LYS A 152 24.01 31.53 -15.46
CA LYS A 152 25.06 30.51 -15.32
C LYS A 152 25.32 30.26 -13.84
N ILE A 153 25.81 29.08 -13.50
CA ILE A 153 26.40 28.81 -12.20
C ILE A 153 27.92 28.76 -12.37
N ARG A 154 28.64 29.49 -11.53
CA ARG A 154 30.10 29.50 -11.47
C ARG A 154 30.54 29.05 -10.09
N VAL A 155 31.27 27.94 -10.04
CA VAL A 155 32.04 27.55 -8.85
C VAL A 155 33.41 28.19 -8.99
N ILE A 156 33.84 28.94 -7.98
CA ILE A 156 35.11 29.68 -7.98
C ILE A 156 35.96 29.27 -6.79
N ASP A 157 37.26 29.13 -7.06
CA ASP A 157 38.31 29.06 -6.07
C ASP A 157 39.43 30.05 -6.45
N ASP A 158 39.53 31.16 -5.72
CA ASP A 158 40.55 32.19 -5.89
C ASP A 158 41.26 32.50 -4.55
N ALA A 159 41.10 31.62 -3.55
CA ALA A 159 41.73 31.78 -2.25
C ALA A 159 43.06 31.02 -2.21
N THR A 160 44.10 31.65 -1.65
CA THR A 160 45.40 30.99 -1.43
C THR A 160 45.66 30.94 0.08
N GLY A 161 45.59 29.75 0.68
CA GLY A 161 45.77 29.54 2.11
C GLY A 161 44.94 28.39 2.69
N ASN A 162 44.99 28.23 4.02
CA ASN A 162 44.31 27.15 4.74
C ASN A 162 42.78 27.28 4.56
N TRP A 163 42.12 26.21 4.10
CA TRP A 163 40.72 26.19 3.57
C TRP A 163 40.48 26.91 2.23
N GLY A 164 41.52 27.21 1.46
CA GLY A 164 41.41 27.72 0.09
C GLY A 164 41.02 26.63 -0.91
N PHE A 165 39.80 26.08 -0.75
CA PHE A 165 39.16 25.20 -1.72
C PHE A 165 37.64 25.21 -1.57
N ILE A 166 36.93 24.72 -2.59
CA ILE A 166 35.48 24.53 -2.58
C ILE A 166 35.12 23.16 -3.17
N GLY A 167 34.14 22.50 -2.54
CA GLY A 167 33.52 21.28 -3.03
C GLY A 167 32.04 21.52 -3.35
N VAL A 168 31.56 21.03 -4.49
CA VAL A 168 30.16 21.19 -4.92
C VAL A 168 29.64 19.90 -5.51
N ASP A 169 28.40 19.57 -5.15
CA ASP A 169 27.72 18.40 -5.67
C ASP A 169 26.22 18.66 -5.96
N HIS A 170 25.65 17.89 -6.89
CA HIS A 170 24.23 17.81 -7.23
C HIS A 170 23.52 19.15 -7.32
N VAL A 171 23.67 19.86 -8.44
CA VAL A 171 22.92 21.10 -8.69
C VAL A 171 21.54 20.78 -9.26
N VAL A 172 20.49 21.05 -8.49
CA VAL A 172 19.11 20.66 -8.81
C VAL A 172 18.18 21.86 -8.84
N PHE A 173 17.32 21.91 -9.86
CA PHE A 173 16.19 22.83 -9.96
C PHE A 173 14.92 22.14 -9.45
N THR A 174 14.20 22.79 -8.54
CA THR A 174 13.08 22.16 -7.82
C THR A 174 12.02 23.18 -7.40
N ASP A 175 10.79 22.71 -7.19
CA ASP A 175 9.70 23.45 -6.56
C ASP A 175 9.59 23.21 -5.03
N ASN A 176 10.43 22.34 -4.48
CA ASN A 176 10.46 21.99 -3.06
C ASN A 176 11.65 22.64 -2.34
N PRO A 177 11.42 23.56 -1.37
CA PRO A 177 12.49 24.19 -0.61
C PRO A 177 13.22 23.24 0.36
N ASN A 178 12.72 22.02 0.55
CA ASN A 178 13.30 20.97 1.40
C ASN A 178 13.72 19.75 0.57
N PHE A 179 14.35 19.99 -0.59
CA PHE A 179 14.83 18.92 -1.46
C PHE A 179 15.80 17.98 -0.73
N LYS A 180 15.65 16.67 -0.97
CA LYS A 180 16.51 15.61 -0.40
C LYS A 180 17.39 15.03 -1.50
N PHE A 181 18.70 15.12 -1.31
CA PHE A 181 19.68 14.53 -2.23
C PHE A 181 19.75 13.00 -2.11
N PRO A 182 20.19 12.30 -3.17
CA PRO A 182 20.52 10.87 -3.09
C PRO A 182 21.56 10.58 -1.99
N PRO A 183 21.56 9.37 -1.38
CA PRO A 183 22.58 9.00 -0.42
C PRO A 183 23.96 8.87 -1.08
N THR A 184 25.03 9.04 -0.31
CA THR A 184 26.41 8.75 -0.76
C THR A 184 26.53 7.26 -1.12
N THR A 185 27.29 6.95 -2.16
CA THR A 185 27.76 5.61 -2.53
C THR A 185 29.30 5.61 -2.49
N ARG A 186 29.93 4.44 -2.26
CA ARG A 186 31.38 4.29 -2.22
C ARG A 186 31.77 3.06 -3.04
N ASP A 187 32.59 3.25 -4.07
CA ASP A 187 32.98 2.20 -5.01
C ASP A 187 31.78 1.53 -5.71
N GLY A 188 30.73 2.30 -6.03
CA GLY A 188 29.50 1.80 -6.66
C GLY A 188 28.61 0.96 -5.72
N LYS A 189 28.82 1.05 -4.39
CA LYS A 189 28.00 0.41 -3.36
C LYS A 189 27.36 1.46 -2.46
N GLU A 190 26.12 1.26 -2.03
CA GLU A 190 25.45 2.18 -1.09
C GLU A 190 26.26 2.36 0.20
N PHE A 191 26.61 3.62 0.53
CA PHE A 191 27.19 3.97 1.82
C PHE A 191 26.06 4.28 2.80
N PHE A 192 25.93 3.46 3.84
CA PHE A 192 24.99 3.71 4.92
C PHE A 192 25.72 4.41 6.06
N SER A 193 25.44 5.71 6.23
CA SER A 193 25.97 6.47 7.36
C SER A 193 25.69 5.76 8.69
N GLY A 194 26.73 5.55 9.49
CA GLY A 194 26.65 4.86 10.78
C GLY A 194 26.70 3.32 10.73
N LEU A 195 26.78 2.71 9.54
CA LEU A 195 26.95 1.26 9.38
C LEU A 195 28.33 0.90 8.80
N ALA A 196 28.79 -0.31 9.08
CA ALA A 196 29.96 -0.92 8.47
C ALA A 196 29.61 -2.27 7.86
N GLN A 197 30.26 -2.60 6.74
CA GLN A 197 30.16 -3.92 6.14
C GLN A 197 30.81 -4.96 7.08
N THR A 198 30.18 -6.12 7.21
CA THR A 198 30.74 -7.26 7.94
C THR A 198 31.26 -8.34 6.98
N ASP A 199 32.34 -9.02 7.39
CA ASP A 199 32.89 -10.18 6.66
C ASP A 199 32.16 -11.49 6.99
N VAL A 200 31.28 -11.49 8.01
CA VAL A 200 30.54 -12.68 8.46
C VAL A 200 29.50 -13.11 7.43
N VAL A 201 28.79 -12.13 6.85
CA VAL A 201 27.90 -12.33 5.71
C VAL A 201 28.22 -11.28 4.64
N PRO A 202 28.76 -11.68 3.47
CA PRO A 202 29.11 -10.74 2.42
C PRO A 202 27.94 -9.85 1.99
N GLY A 203 28.18 -8.54 1.90
CA GLY A 203 27.19 -7.54 1.49
C GLY A 203 26.27 -7.04 2.61
N VAL A 204 26.34 -7.62 3.82
CA VAL A 204 25.58 -7.15 4.98
C VAL A 204 26.32 -5.99 5.64
N ASN A 205 25.56 -4.95 6.00
CA ASN A 205 26.00 -3.80 6.77
C ASN A 205 25.28 -3.79 8.11
N ILE A 206 26.02 -3.57 9.19
CA ILE A 206 25.52 -3.51 10.57
C ILE A 206 26.03 -2.23 11.25
N PRO A 207 25.48 -1.82 12.40
CA PRO A 207 25.93 -0.60 13.07
C PRO A 207 27.43 -0.66 13.43
N LEU A 208 28.09 0.51 13.41
CA LEU A 208 29.48 0.62 13.85
C LEU A 208 29.65 0.05 15.28
N ASN A 209 30.80 -0.59 15.52
CA ASN A 209 31.13 -1.23 16.80
C ASN A 209 30.11 -2.30 17.25
N SER A 210 29.43 -2.95 16.30
CA SER A 210 28.58 -4.11 16.56
C SER A 210 29.18 -5.37 15.92
N PHE A 211 28.76 -6.54 16.38
CA PHE A 211 29.22 -7.82 15.86
C PHE A 211 28.04 -8.64 15.34
N LEU A 212 28.17 -9.15 14.11
CA LEU A 212 27.23 -10.12 13.54
C LEU A 212 27.72 -11.54 13.83
N LYS A 213 26.81 -12.44 14.20
CA LYS A 213 27.07 -13.87 14.31
C LYS A 213 25.99 -14.65 13.55
N ILE A 214 26.40 -15.70 12.85
CA ILE A 214 25.48 -16.69 12.29
C ILE A 214 25.21 -17.72 13.38
N GLU A 215 23.99 -17.78 13.86
CA GLU A 215 23.55 -18.69 14.93
C GLU A 215 23.11 -20.04 14.37
N ALA A 216 22.41 -20.03 13.24
CA ALA A 216 21.99 -21.26 12.56
C ALA A 216 21.95 -21.09 11.03
N THR A 217 22.20 -22.19 10.30
CA THR A 217 22.05 -22.28 8.84
C THR A 217 21.35 -23.55 8.41
N HIS A 218 20.87 -23.58 7.17
CA HIS A 218 20.30 -24.79 6.60
C HIS A 218 21.29 -25.98 6.63
N GLU A 219 22.56 -25.74 6.33
CA GLU A 219 23.55 -26.81 6.23
C GLU A 219 23.75 -27.55 7.55
N LYS A 220 23.83 -26.80 8.66
CA LYS A 220 24.13 -27.34 9.98
C LYS A 220 22.86 -27.70 10.77
N GLU A 221 21.95 -26.76 10.98
CA GLU A 221 20.76 -26.94 11.84
C GLU A 221 19.45 -27.11 11.06
N LYS A 222 19.50 -27.15 9.72
CA LYS A 222 18.35 -27.42 8.83
C LYS A 222 17.24 -26.38 8.88
N ILE A 223 17.52 -25.15 9.34
CA ILE A 223 16.58 -24.03 9.22
C ILE A 223 16.27 -23.76 7.74
N THR A 224 15.00 -23.56 7.42
CA THR A 224 14.52 -23.27 6.06
C THR A 224 13.46 -22.20 6.08
N SER A 225 13.51 -21.26 5.11
CA SER A 225 12.50 -20.22 4.89
C SER A 225 11.89 -19.69 6.20
N PRO A 226 12.72 -19.22 7.16
CA PRO A 226 12.23 -18.77 8.44
C PRO A 226 11.41 -17.49 8.26
N THR A 227 10.35 -17.32 9.05
CA THR A 227 9.38 -16.24 8.87
C THR A 227 9.16 -15.40 10.11
N ALA A 228 9.19 -16.01 11.30
CA ALA A 228 9.08 -15.33 12.59
C ALA A 228 9.81 -16.10 13.69
N LEU A 229 10.22 -15.40 14.75
CA LEU A 229 10.96 -15.95 15.88
C LEU A 229 10.46 -15.44 17.24
N THR A 230 10.65 -16.23 18.30
CA THR A 230 10.34 -15.81 19.67
C THR A 230 11.24 -16.56 20.66
N PHE A 231 11.30 -16.07 21.91
CA PHE A 231 12.08 -16.68 22.99
C PHE A 231 11.15 -17.17 24.10
N ASP A 232 11.41 -18.36 24.63
CA ASP A 232 10.81 -18.74 25.92
C ASP A 232 11.59 -18.16 27.10
N GLU A 233 11.05 -18.32 28.31
CA GLU A 233 11.67 -17.76 29.52
C GLU A 233 13.07 -18.34 29.82
N GLN A 234 13.43 -19.49 29.25
CA GLN A 234 14.77 -20.08 29.41
C GLN A 234 15.79 -19.52 28.41
N GLY A 235 15.34 -18.72 27.43
CA GLY A 235 16.18 -18.18 26.36
C GLY A 235 16.32 -19.11 25.16
N ARG A 236 15.51 -20.19 25.08
CA ARG A 236 15.46 -21.04 23.89
C ARG A 236 14.69 -20.32 22.78
N ILE A 237 15.10 -20.54 21.54
CA ILE A 237 14.58 -19.82 20.38
C ILE A 237 13.59 -20.71 19.64
N TYR A 238 12.42 -20.19 19.31
CA TYR A 238 11.44 -20.86 18.46
C TYR A 238 11.31 -20.07 17.17
N VAL A 239 11.46 -20.76 16.04
CA VAL A 239 11.36 -20.17 14.71
C VAL A 239 10.27 -20.88 13.94
N SER A 240 9.31 -20.11 13.43
CA SER A 240 8.40 -20.63 12.41
C SER A 240 9.06 -20.63 11.04
N GLU A 241 8.82 -21.70 10.28
CA GLU A 241 9.36 -21.92 8.95
C GLU A 241 8.22 -22.18 7.97
N THR A 242 8.20 -21.45 6.85
CA THR A 242 7.23 -21.72 5.79
C THR A 242 7.79 -22.64 4.72
N HIS A 243 7.16 -23.79 4.57
CA HIS A 243 7.37 -24.80 3.54
C HIS A 243 6.27 -24.78 2.48
N ARG A 244 5.12 -24.19 2.83
CA ARG A 244 3.90 -24.20 2.01
C ARG A 244 3.70 -22.95 1.17
N PHE A 245 4.47 -21.89 1.38
CA PHE A 245 4.41 -20.70 0.51
C PHE A 245 4.70 -21.11 -0.94
N ILE A 246 3.73 -20.88 -1.83
CA ILE A 246 3.65 -21.37 -3.23
C ILE A 246 3.68 -22.89 -3.44
N ASN A 247 3.58 -23.68 -2.36
CA ASN A 247 3.50 -25.15 -2.35
C ASN A 247 2.30 -25.59 -1.49
N GLY A 248 1.12 -25.06 -1.81
CA GLY A 248 -0.14 -25.31 -1.10
C GLY A 248 -0.77 -24.06 -0.49
N VAL A 249 -0.01 -22.98 -0.29
CA VAL A 249 -0.54 -21.62 -0.09
C VAL A 249 -0.42 -20.88 -1.40
N GLU A 250 -1.42 -21.06 -2.26
CA GLU A 250 -1.44 -20.50 -3.61
C GLU A 250 -1.87 -19.02 -3.61
N ASP A 251 -1.56 -18.36 -4.72
CA ASP A 251 -1.94 -16.97 -4.98
C ASP A 251 -2.91 -16.91 -6.17
N ASP A 252 -4.02 -16.17 -6.01
CA ASP A 252 -5.05 -16.10 -7.04
C ASP A 252 -4.61 -15.36 -8.31
N ARG A 253 -3.52 -14.56 -8.26
CA ARG A 253 -2.90 -13.93 -9.43
C ARG A 253 -2.43 -14.96 -10.46
N HIS A 254 -2.13 -16.18 -10.02
CA HIS A 254 -1.79 -17.32 -10.88
C HIS A 254 -2.99 -18.24 -11.18
N HIS A 255 -4.16 -17.92 -10.62
CA HIS A 255 -5.38 -18.72 -10.68
C HIS A 255 -6.62 -17.84 -10.87
N LEU A 256 -6.60 -16.89 -11.82
CA LEU A 256 -7.66 -15.88 -12.04
C LEU A 256 -9.08 -16.46 -12.21
N TYR A 257 -9.22 -17.75 -12.53
CA TYR A 257 -10.52 -18.43 -12.55
C TYR A 257 -11.17 -18.59 -11.16
N TRP A 258 -10.41 -18.41 -10.08
CA TRP A 258 -10.91 -18.31 -8.70
C TRP A 258 -11.49 -16.95 -8.37
N TYR A 259 -11.09 -15.90 -9.10
CA TYR A 259 -11.17 -14.53 -8.60
C TYR A 259 -12.58 -14.10 -8.16
N LEU A 260 -13.61 -14.38 -8.96
CA LEU A 260 -14.99 -14.01 -8.60
C LEU A 260 -15.55 -14.83 -7.44
N ASP A 261 -15.17 -16.11 -7.32
CA ASP A 261 -15.55 -16.92 -6.16
C ASP A 261 -14.83 -16.44 -4.90
N ASP A 262 -13.56 -16.06 -5.05
CA ASP A 262 -12.74 -15.52 -3.97
C ASP A 262 -13.32 -14.21 -3.49
N LEU A 263 -13.66 -13.28 -4.39
CA LEU A 263 -14.32 -12.00 -4.13
C LEU A 263 -15.77 -12.14 -3.62
N ALA A 264 -16.42 -13.29 -3.81
CA ALA A 264 -17.72 -13.60 -3.22
C ALA A 264 -17.63 -14.19 -1.80
N ALA A 265 -16.49 -14.75 -1.40
CA ALA A 265 -16.32 -15.43 -0.12
C ALA A 265 -16.59 -14.53 1.11
N ARG A 266 -17.36 -15.04 2.07
CA ARG A 266 -17.64 -14.36 3.34
C ARG A 266 -17.14 -15.16 4.53
N LYS A 267 -16.95 -16.47 4.37
CA LYS A 267 -16.48 -17.38 5.41
C LYS A 267 -15.39 -18.30 4.86
N VAL A 268 -14.59 -18.88 5.75
CA VAL A 268 -13.58 -19.90 5.41
C VAL A 268 -14.21 -21.13 4.70
N SER A 269 -15.48 -21.43 4.96
CA SER A 269 -16.24 -22.46 4.23
C SER A 269 -16.42 -22.14 2.74
N ASP A 270 -16.48 -20.87 2.36
CA ASP A 270 -16.64 -20.45 0.96
C ASP A 270 -15.33 -20.64 0.20
N ARG A 271 -14.18 -20.34 0.83
CA ARG A 271 -12.85 -20.66 0.29
C ARG A 271 -12.67 -22.17 0.09
N LYS A 272 -13.17 -22.98 1.02
CA LYS A 272 -13.21 -24.45 0.86
C LYS A 272 -14.06 -24.86 -0.35
N ALA A 273 -15.25 -24.29 -0.49
CA ALA A 273 -16.12 -24.55 -1.63
C ALA A 273 -15.50 -24.13 -2.97
N LEU A 274 -14.73 -23.04 -2.98
CA LEU A 274 -13.96 -22.58 -4.13
C LEU A 274 -12.91 -23.62 -4.56
N HIS A 275 -12.09 -24.14 -3.63
CA HIS A 275 -11.11 -25.17 -3.97
C HIS A 275 -11.80 -26.44 -4.51
N GLU A 276 -12.90 -26.87 -3.89
CA GLU A 276 -13.68 -28.02 -4.36
C GLU A 276 -14.27 -27.81 -5.77
N LYS A 277 -14.81 -26.61 -6.05
CA LYS A 277 -15.35 -26.24 -7.36
C LYS A 277 -14.30 -26.35 -8.47
N TRP A 278 -13.05 -26.00 -8.15
CA TRP A 278 -11.98 -25.88 -9.13
C TRP A 278 -10.90 -26.98 -9.07
N LYS A 279 -11.16 -28.08 -8.36
CA LYS A 279 -10.20 -29.20 -8.23
C LYS A 279 -9.77 -29.85 -9.55
N GLY A 280 -10.55 -29.69 -10.61
CA GLY A 280 -10.18 -30.12 -11.96
C GLY A 280 -9.05 -29.28 -12.59
N LYS A 281 -8.77 -28.09 -12.06
CA LYS A 281 -7.65 -27.22 -12.49
C LYS A 281 -6.49 -27.24 -11.51
N LEU A 282 -6.77 -27.30 -10.20
CA LEU A 282 -5.75 -27.47 -9.15
C LEU A 282 -6.16 -28.63 -8.22
N PRO A 283 -5.50 -29.80 -8.30
CA PRO A 283 -5.80 -30.93 -7.43
C PRO A 283 -5.64 -30.59 -5.94
N LEU A 284 -6.53 -31.11 -5.10
CA LEU A 284 -6.54 -30.79 -3.67
C LEU A 284 -5.30 -31.33 -2.95
N GLU A 285 -4.71 -32.41 -3.44
CA GLU A 285 -3.51 -33.04 -2.90
C GLU A 285 -2.30 -32.07 -2.93
N LYS A 286 -2.25 -31.16 -3.91
CA LYS A 286 -1.22 -30.12 -3.99
C LYS A 286 -1.30 -29.11 -2.84
N LEU A 287 -2.48 -28.94 -2.25
CA LEU A 287 -2.71 -28.04 -1.12
C LEU A 287 -2.24 -28.64 0.22
N THR A 288 -2.03 -29.95 0.28
CA THR A 288 -1.72 -30.69 1.52
C THR A 288 -0.37 -31.40 1.53
N GLU A 289 0.41 -31.30 0.44
CA GLU A 289 1.67 -32.05 0.25
C GLU A 289 2.78 -31.63 1.24
N LYS A 290 2.84 -30.34 1.57
CA LYS A 290 3.83 -29.76 2.48
C LYS A 290 3.15 -29.33 3.78
N SER A 291 3.91 -29.37 4.88
CA SER A 291 3.49 -28.92 6.20
C SER A 291 4.35 -27.77 6.65
N GLU A 292 3.75 -26.77 7.30
CA GLU A 292 4.54 -25.83 8.08
C GLU A 292 5.16 -26.50 9.30
N ILE A 293 6.24 -25.91 9.82
CA ILE A 293 6.90 -26.37 11.04
C ILE A 293 7.30 -25.21 11.94
N ILE A 294 7.46 -25.53 13.22
CA ILE A 294 8.14 -24.70 14.21
C ILE A 294 9.37 -25.46 14.65
N ARG A 295 10.54 -24.81 14.58
CA ARG A 295 11.81 -25.35 15.03
C ARG A 295 12.23 -24.67 16.33
N ARG A 296 12.70 -25.46 17.29
CA ARG A 296 13.32 -24.98 18.53
C ARG A 296 14.84 -25.10 18.44
N PHE A 297 15.54 -24.07 18.91
CA PHE A 297 16.97 -24.06 19.13
C PHE A 297 17.28 -23.84 20.61
N ALA A 298 18.27 -24.56 21.13
CA ALA A 298 18.76 -24.39 22.49
C ALA A 298 20.29 -24.44 22.53
N ASP A 299 20.82 -23.74 23.54
CA ASP A 299 22.19 -23.87 24.03
C ASP A 299 22.08 -24.65 25.35
N THR A 300 22.37 -25.95 25.31
CA THR A 300 22.12 -26.86 26.43
C THR A 300 23.23 -26.86 27.48
N ASP A 301 24.44 -26.41 27.14
CA ASP A 301 25.59 -26.33 28.05
C ASP A 301 25.89 -24.90 28.54
N GLY A 302 25.27 -23.88 27.93
CA GLY A 302 25.39 -22.48 28.31
C GLY A 302 26.67 -21.81 27.80
N ASP A 303 27.33 -22.35 26.78
CA ASP A 303 28.57 -21.80 26.22
C ASP A 303 28.35 -20.64 25.23
N GLY A 304 27.08 -20.28 24.98
CA GLY A 304 26.67 -19.24 24.04
C GLY A 304 26.57 -19.72 22.59
N LYS A 305 26.59 -21.03 22.33
CA LYS A 305 26.38 -21.63 21.02
C LYS A 305 25.16 -22.55 21.04
N ILE A 306 24.41 -22.51 19.95
CA ILE A 306 23.33 -23.48 19.73
C ILE A 306 23.97 -24.85 19.48
N ASP A 307 23.59 -25.83 20.30
CA ASP A 307 24.02 -27.23 20.21
C ASP A 307 22.84 -28.20 19.99
N GLU A 308 21.60 -27.72 20.15
CA GLU A 308 20.37 -28.47 19.87
C GLU A 308 19.47 -27.73 18.87
N ALA A 309 18.98 -28.46 17.86
CA ALA A 309 17.92 -28.03 16.95
C ALA A 309 16.87 -29.15 16.77
N LYS A 310 15.62 -28.90 17.17
CA LYS A 310 14.52 -29.89 17.12
C LYS A 310 13.29 -29.32 16.43
N ILE A 311 12.51 -30.17 15.76
CA ILE A 311 11.16 -29.79 15.32
C ILE A 311 10.28 -29.79 16.57
N PHE A 312 9.80 -28.62 16.96
CA PHE A 312 8.89 -28.46 18.10
C PHE A 312 7.47 -28.89 17.73
N ALA A 313 7.00 -28.50 16.54
CA ALA A 313 5.70 -28.91 16.02
C ALA A 313 5.68 -28.88 14.49
N ASP A 314 4.97 -29.85 13.89
CA ASP A 314 4.69 -29.98 12.45
C ASP A 314 3.22 -30.40 12.21
N GLY A 315 2.85 -30.85 11.02
CA GLY A 315 1.50 -31.35 10.72
C GLY A 315 0.46 -30.25 10.47
N PHE A 316 0.92 -29.06 10.07
CA PHE A 316 0.09 -27.94 9.63
C PHE A 316 0.02 -27.94 8.09
N ASN A 317 -0.72 -28.91 7.54
CA ASN A 317 -0.89 -29.13 6.11
C ASN A 317 -2.36 -29.32 5.66
N ASP A 318 -3.35 -28.86 6.41
CA ASP A 318 -4.75 -28.88 5.93
C ASP A 318 -4.87 -27.97 4.68
N MET A 319 -5.82 -28.29 3.80
CA MET A 319 -6.07 -27.58 2.54
C MET A 319 -6.25 -26.07 2.72
N LEU A 320 -6.84 -25.67 3.85
CA LEU A 320 -7.10 -24.27 4.15
C LEU A 320 -5.98 -23.62 4.96
N GLU A 321 -4.99 -24.39 5.41
CA GLU A 321 -3.94 -23.83 6.22
C GLU A 321 -3.09 -22.84 5.43
N GLY A 322 -2.63 -21.76 6.06
CA GLY A 322 -1.83 -20.73 5.42
C GLY A 322 -0.36 -20.78 5.79
N THR A 323 0.32 -19.65 5.55
CA THR A 323 1.72 -19.46 5.87
C THR A 323 1.91 -19.49 7.39
N ALA A 324 2.96 -20.17 7.86
CA ALA A 324 3.47 -19.99 9.20
C ALA A 324 4.08 -18.59 9.33
N ALA A 325 3.33 -17.61 9.82
CA ALA A 325 3.70 -16.19 9.71
C ALA A 325 3.80 -15.47 11.07
N GLY A 326 3.83 -16.21 12.17
CA GLY A 326 3.96 -15.62 13.51
C GLY A 326 4.07 -16.65 14.63
N VAL A 327 4.95 -16.40 15.60
CA VAL A 327 5.11 -17.21 16.82
C VAL A 327 5.30 -16.29 18.02
N PHE A 328 4.72 -16.66 19.17
CA PHE A 328 4.86 -15.89 20.40
C PHE A 328 4.82 -16.80 21.62
N PHE A 329 5.85 -16.75 22.48
CA PHE A 329 5.92 -17.57 23.69
C PHE A 329 5.49 -16.78 24.94
N TYR A 330 4.65 -17.39 25.75
CA TYR A 330 4.27 -16.84 27.05
C TYR A 330 3.86 -17.92 28.04
N GLU A 331 4.50 -17.95 29.22
CA GLU A 331 4.10 -18.76 30.38
C GLU A 331 3.94 -20.25 30.01
N GLY A 332 4.96 -20.81 29.35
CA GLY A 332 4.99 -22.22 28.95
C GLY A 332 4.04 -22.59 27.81
N SER A 333 3.53 -21.60 27.06
CA SER A 333 2.65 -21.80 25.90
C SER A 333 3.14 -20.99 24.71
N LEU A 334 3.18 -21.62 23.53
CA LEU A 334 3.52 -20.98 22.27
C LEU A 334 2.25 -20.74 21.46
N TYR A 335 1.97 -19.49 21.13
CA TYR A 335 0.91 -19.11 20.20
C TYR A 335 1.47 -19.10 18.78
N PHE A 336 0.76 -19.73 17.86
CA PHE A 336 1.21 -19.90 16.48
C PHE A 336 0.15 -19.41 15.48
N SER A 337 0.60 -18.54 14.58
CA SER A 337 -0.19 -17.98 13.50
C SER A 337 -0.12 -18.85 12.26
N CYS A 338 -1.16 -19.65 12.05
CA CYS A 338 -1.35 -20.43 10.83
C CYS A 338 -2.86 -20.50 10.54
N ILE A 339 -3.33 -19.58 9.70
CA ILE A 339 -4.75 -19.52 9.31
C ILE A 339 -5.22 -20.91 8.85
N PRO A 340 -6.49 -21.29 9.01
CA PRO A 340 -7.59 -20.48 9.54
C PRO A 340 -7.61 -20.38 11.07
N LYS A 341 -6.61 -20.93 11.76
CA LYS A 341 -6.63 -21.15 13.21
C LYS A 341 -5.54 -20.34 13.92
N ILE A 342 -5.84 -19.87 15.12
CA ILE A 342 -4.83 -19.49 16.11
C ILE A 342 -4.55 -20.74 16.94
N TRP A 343 -3.31 -21.22 16.92
CA TRP A 343 -2.90 -22.38 17.70
C TRP A 343 -2.24 -21.95 19.01
N MET A 344 -2.43 -22.74 20.06
CA MET A 344 -1.67 -22.70 21.30
C MET A 344 -1.05 -24.08 21.54
N LEU A 345 0.28 -24.13 21.61
CA LEU A 345 1.08 -25.34 21.67
C LEU A 345 1.85 -25.40 23.00
N ARG A 346 2.00 -26.58 23.60
CA ARG A 346 2.76 -26.76 24.84
C ARG A 346 3.57 -28.04 24.83
N ASP A 347 4.77 -27.96 25.36
CA ASP A 347 5.67 -29.08 25.69
C ASP A 347 5.48 -29.37 27.18
N ALA A 348 4.75 -30.45 27.48
CA ALA A 348 4.27 -30.77 28.82
C ALA A 348 5.30 -31.58 29.61
N ASP A 349 6.15 -32.37 28.93
CA ASP A 349 7.21 -33.16 29.54
C ASP A 349 8.62 -32.54 29.40
N ASN A 350 8.72 -31.40 28.70
CA ASN A 350 9.91 -30.58 28.49
C ASN A 350 11.00 -31.31 27.66
N ASP A 351 10.60 -32.17 26.71
CA ASP A 351 11.52 -32.98 25.91
C ASP A 351 12.10 -32.25 24.69
N GLY A 352 11.47 -31.18 24.19
CA GLY A 352 11.70 -30.87 22.78
C GLY A 352 10.51 -30.37 21.99
N VAL A 353 9.36 -30.94 22.28
CA VAL A 353 8.28 -31.17 21.32
C VAL A 353 6.95 -30.81 21.94
N ALA A 354 6.04 -30.26 21.14
CA ALA A 354 4.70 -29.94 21.61
C ALA A 354 3.84 -31.20 21.76
N ASP A 355 3.44 -31.52 22.98
CA ASP A 355 2.48 -32.59 23.34
C ASP A 355 1.03 -32.15 23.20
N GLU A 356 0.74 -30.87 23.51
CA GLU A 356 -0.61 -30.33 23.55
C GLU A 356 -0.82 -29.33 22.41
N ARG A 357 -1.97 -29.45 21.73
CA ARG A 357 -2.41 -28.51 20.69
C ARG A 357 -3.85 -28.06 20.93
N LYS A 358 -4.06 -26.75 21.04
CA LYS A 358 -5.38 -26.15 21.25
C LYS A 358 -5.65 -25.09 20.19
N VAL A 359 -6.87 -25.09 19.65
CA VAL A 359 -7.38 -23.99 18.82
C VAL A 359 -7.91 -22.89 19.74
N VAL A 360 -7.31 -21.69 19.65
CA VAL A 360 -7.72 -20.50 20.41
C VAL A 360 -8.94 -19.86 19.76
N ALA A 361 -8.86 -19.65 18.45
CA ALA A 361 -9.92 -19.15 17.58
C ALA A 361 -9.75 -19.73 16.16
N GLU A 362 -10.84 -19.79 15.40
CA GLU A 362 -10.86 -20.26 14.01
C GLU A 362 -11.78 -19.37 13.17
N GLY A 363 -11.36 -19.09 11.93
CA GLY A 363 -12.11 -18.26 10.99
C GLY A 363 -11.28 -17.20 10.25
N CYS A 364 -9.96 -17.19 10.43
CA CYS A 364 -9.06 -16.29 9.70
C CYS A 364 -8.82 -16.77 8.26
N GLY A 365 -8.50 -15.85 7.35
CA GLY A 365 -8.27 -16.15 5.95
C GLY A 365 -9.55 -16.55 5.23
N VAL A 366 -10.50 -15.63 5.12
CA VAL A 366 -11.70 -15.85 4.30
C VAL A 366 -11.34 -15.88 2.81
N ARG A 367 -10.45 -15.00 2.37
CA ARG A 367 -10.00 -14.92 0.97
C ARG A 367 -8.73 -15.74 0.70
N ILE A 368 -8.45 -15.96 -0.58
CA ILE A 368 -7.16 -16.40 -1.11
C ILE A 368 -6.25 -15.20 -1.29
N SER A 369 -6.74 -14.12 -1.91
CA SER A 369 -5.87 -13.00 -2.24
C SER A 369 -5.60 -12.02 -1.09
N LEU A 370 -4.36 -11.57 -0.92
CA LEU A 370 -3.12 -12.04 -1.57
C LEU A 370 -2.39 -13.07 -0.71
N SER A 371 -1.65 -14.00 -1.33
CA SER A 371 -0.83 -14.95 -0.55
C SER A 371 0.20 -14.18 0.30
N GLY A 372 0.40 -14.61 1.55
CA GLY A 372 1.27 -13.90 2.51
C GLY A 372 0.62 -12.71 3.23
N HIS A 373 -0.64 -12.36 2.92
CA HIS A 373 -1.47 -11.44 3.73
C HIS A 373 -2.22 -12.21 4.82
N ASP A 374 -1.48 -13.13 5.47
CA ASP A 374 -1.97 -14.04 6.48
C ASP A 374 -1.98 -13.37 7.87
N MET A 375 -2.26 -14.19 8.88
CA MET A 375 -2.14 -13.80 10.28
C MET A 375 -0.67 -13.66 10.63
N ASN A 376 -0.26 -12.52 11.17
CA ASN A 376 1.13 -12.26 11.55
C ASN A 376 1.36 -12.54 13.04
N GLY A 377 2.55 -12.24 13.57
CA GLY A 377 2.96 -12.46 14.96
C GLY A 377 2.05 -11.86 16.03
N PHE A 378 2.18 -12.39 17.25
CA PHE A 378 1.45 -11.92 18.43
C PHE A 378 2.38 -11.19 19.39
N THR A 379 1.80 -10.36 20.25
CA THR A 379 2.54 -9.71 21.34
C THR A 379 1.69 -9.63 22.60
N LEU A 380 2.32 -9.51 23.76
CA LEU A 380 1.63 -9.28 25.03
C LEU A 380 1.47 -7.78 25.26
N GLY A 381 0.21 -7.34 25.37
CA GLY A 381 -0.13 -5.97 25.73
C GLY A 381 0.10 -5.67 27.22
N PRO A 382 0.27 -4.38 27.56
CA PRO A 382 0.41 -3.92 28.94
C PRO A 382 -0.82 -4.18 29.82
N ASP A 383 -1.97 -4.44 29.21
CA ASP A 383 -3.23 -4.81 29.86
C ASP A 383 -3.35 -6.32 30.14
N GLY A 384 -2.29 -7.10 29.85
CA GLY A 384 -2.25 -8.54 30.04
C GLY A 384 -2.98 -9.36 28.99
N ARG A 385 -3.47 -8.74 27.90
CA ARG A 385 -4.07 -9.43 26.75
C ARG A 385 -3.03 -9.71 25.67
N ILE A 386 -3.28 -10.75 24.87
CA ILE A 386 -2.49 -11.04 23.67
C ILE A 386 -3.12 -10.30 22.50
N TYR A 387 -2.29 -9.60 21.73
CA TYR A 387 -2.66 -8.86 20.53
C TYR A 387 -2.11 -9.58 19.30
N GLY A 388 -2.85 -9.52 18.20
CA GLY A 388 -2.42 -10.07 16.91
C GLY A 388 -3.07 -9.34 15.74
N THR A 389 -2.62 -9.67 14.53
CA THR A 389 -3.13 -9.08 13.30
C THR A 389 -3.39 -10.13 12.22
N ILE A 390 -4.34 -9.83 11.34
CA ILE A 390 -4.60 -10.56 10.09
C ILE A 390 -4.62 -9.54 8.94
N GLY A 391 -4.07 -9.91 7.80
CA GLY A 391 -4.18 -9.14 6.56
C GLY A 391 -5.59 -9.17 5.95
N ASP A 392 -5.71 -8.57 4.78
CA ASP A 392 -6.94 -8.37 4.02
C ASP A 392 -7.56 -9.63 3.42
N ARG A 393 -6.90 -10.80 3.62
CA ARG A 393 -7.59 -12.10 3.56
C ARG A 393 -8.74 -12.19 4.55
N GLY A 394 -8.75 -11.35 5.58
CA GLY A 394 -9.86 -11.10 6.47
C GLY A 394 -10.15 -12.22 7.45
N LEU A 395 -11.17 -12.02 8.28
CA LEU A 395 -11.66 -13.01 9.23
C LEU A 395 -13.19 -13.07 9.28
N SER A 396 -13.72 -14.23 9.62
CA SER A 396 -15.12 -14.43 10.00
C SER A 396 -15.15 -15.45 11.15
N ILE A 397 -15.22 -14.95 12.38
CA ILE A 397 -15.02 -15.72 13.62
C ILE A 397 -16.26 -15.66 14.49
N ILE A 398 -16.59 -16.79 15.14
CA ILE A 398 -17.49 -16.83 16.30
C ILE A 398 -16.62 -17.10 17.53
N THR A 399 -16.62 -16.19 18.50
CA THR A 399 -15.83 -16.34 19.73
C THR A 399 -16.39 -17.47 20.61
N LYS A 400 -15.62 -17.88 21.63
CA LYS A 400 -16.09 -18.86 22.63
C LYS A 400 -17.34 -18.39 23.38
N GLU A 401 -17.49 -17.08 23.51
CA GLU A 401 -18.63 -16.42 24.15
C GLU A 401 -19.83 -16.25 23.19
N GLY A 402 -19.71 -16.67 21.92
CA GLY A 402 -20.77 -16.60 20.92
C GLY A 402 -20.89 -15.25 20.20
N VAL A 403 -19.89 -14.38 20.32
CA VAL A 403 -19.85 -13.09 19.59
C VAL A 403 -19.35 -13.33 18.17
N ALA A 404 -20.05 -12.79 17.18
CA ALA A 404 -19.64 -12.89 15.78
C ALA A 404 -18.89 -11.64 15.33
N TYR A 405 -17.75 -11.84 14.66
CA TYR A 405 -16.99 -10.80 13.97
C TYR A 405 -16.84 -11.19 12.49
N ASP A 406 -17.27 -10.31 11.57
CA ASP A 406 -17.29 -10.58 10.13
C ASP A 406 -16.59 -9.45 9.36
N TYR A 407 -15.30 -9.65 9.08
CA TYR A 407 -14.42 -8.73 8.36
C TYR A 407 -13.69 -9.47 7.22
N PRO A 408 -14.42 -9.95 6.19
CA PRO A 408 -13.88 -10.91 5.22
C PRO A 408 -12.99 -10.29 4.14
N ASN A 409 -12.84 -8.97 4.09
CA ASN A 409 -12.17 -8.24 3.00
C ASN A 409 -11.23 -7.14 3.50
N GLN A 410 -10.83 -7.16 4.76
CA GLN A 410 -9.95 -6.17 5.34
C GLN A 410 -9.15 -6.77 6.49
N GLY A 411 -7.94 -6.25 6.67
CA GLY A 411 -7.09 -6.60 7.79
C GLY A 411 -7.57 -5.95 9.08
N VAL A 412 -7.33 -6.63 10.20
CA VAL A 412 -7.73 -6.18 11.52
C VAL A 412 -6.62 -6.45 12.55
N ALA A 413 -6.55 -5.59 13.55
CA ALA A 413 -5.87 -5.86 14.81
C ALA A 413 -6.90 -6.33 15.84
N PHE A 414 -6.60 -7.41 16.55
CA PHE A 414 -7.48 -8.01 17.56
C PHE A 414 -6.72 -8.30 18.85
N ARG A 415 -7.45 -8.52 19.94
CA ARG A 415 -6.89 -8.91 21.24
C ARG A 415 -7.76 -9.95 21.95
N PHE A 416 -7.15 -10.75 22.81
CA PHE A 416 -7.85 -11.77 23.62
C PHE A 416 -7.09 -12.05 24.93
N GLU A 417 -7.75 -12.62 25.95
CA GLU A 417 -7.07 -13.08 27.16
C GLU A 417 -6.16 -14.28 26.86
N PRO A 418 -5.06 -14.51 27.58
CA PRO A 418 -4.17 -15.64 27.35
C PRO A 418 -4.85 -17.04 27.25
N ASP A 419 -5.94 -17.29 27.96
CA ASP A 419 -6.66 -18.58 27.83
C ASP A 419 -7.52 -18.71 26.55
N GLY A 420 -7.56 -17.63 25.76
CA GLY A 420 -8.33 -17.49 24.53
C GLY A 420 -9.77 -17.00 24.74
N THR A 421 -10.12 -16.43 25.90
CA THR A 421 -11.43 -15.80 26.14
C THR A 421 -11.39 -14.30 25.83
N GLY A 422 -12.55 -13.66 25.74
CA GLY A 422 -12.64 -12.19 25.60
C GLY A 422 -12.00 -11.66 24.32
N PHE A 423 -12.17 -12.38 23.21
CA PHE A 423 -11.68 -11.95 21.89
C PHE A 423 -12.43 -10.70 21.42
N GLU A 424 -11.69 -9.66 21.04
CA GLU A 424 -12.21 -8.35 20.63
C GLU A 424 -11.45 -7.83 19.41
N ILE A 425 -12.18 -7.19 18.48
CA ILE A 425 -11.57 -6.40 17.40
C ILE A 425 -11.18 -5.04 17.95
N PHE A 426 -9.92 -4.65 17.73
CA PHE A 426 -9.33 -3.42 18.24
C PHE A 426 -9.26 -2.33 17.17
N HIS A 427 -8.85 -2.68 15.95
CA HIS A 427 -8.68 -1.74 14.82
C HIS A 427 -8.96 -2.44 13.48
N THR A 428 -9.52 -1.74 12.50
CA THR A 428 -9.92 -2.28 11.19
C THR A 428 -9.35 -1.47 10.01
N GLY A 429 -9.67 -1.84 8.78
CA GLY A 429 -9.25 -1.11 7.59
C GLY A 429 -7.75 -1.18 7.28
N LEU A 430 -7.08 -2.29 7.63
CA LEU A 430 -5.65 -2.53 7.37
C LEU A 430 -5.47 -3.43 6.14
N ARG A 431 -4.31 -3.38 5.46
CA ARG A 431 -3.99 -4.24 4.30
C ARG A 431 -3.30 -5.54 4.70
N ASN A 432 -2.08 -5.43 5.18
CA ASN A 432 -1.28 -6.52 5.69
C ASN A 432 -0.42 -5.98 6.84
N PRO A 433 -1.05 -5.69 7.98
CA PRO A 433 -0.38 -5.11 9.14
C PRO A 433 0.59 -6.13 9.76
N LYS A 434 1.85 -5.75 9.82
CA LYS A 434 2.96 -6.61 10.22
C LYS A 434 3.32 -6.44 11.67
N GLU A 435 2.98 -7.49 12.43
CA GLU A 435 3.11 -7.59 13.89
C GLU A 435 2.56 -6.37 14.64
N ILE A 436 2.69 -6.39 15.96
CA ILE A 436 2.36 -5.26 16.82
C ILE A 436 3.50 -5.11 17.82
N ALA A 437 3.99 -3.89 17.99
CA ALA A 437 4.89 -3.54 19.06
C ALA A 437 4.29 -2.42 19.93
N PHE A 438 4.56 -2.50 21.23
CA PHE A 438 4.16 -1.48 22.20
C PHE A 438 5.36 -0.64 22.59
N ASP A 439 5.20 0.69 22.62
CA ASP A 439 6.19 1.56 23.24
C ASP A 439 6.17 1.44 24.78
N ALA A 440 7.07 2.19 25.44
CA ALA A 440 7.17 2.19 26.91
C ALA A 440 5.91 2.72 27.65
N LEU A 441 4.99 3.39 26.96
CA LEU A 441 3.72 3.88 27.51
C LEU A 441 2.55 2.92 27.22
N GLY A 442 2.77 1.91 26.36
CA GLY A 442 1.73 0.98 25.94
C GLY A 442 0.89 1.49 24.78
N ASN A 443 1.44 2.35 23.92
CA ASN A 443 0.85 2.69 22.63
C ASN A 443 1.19 1.61 21.61
N ALA A 444 0.20 1.11 20.88
CA ALA A 444 0.35 0.01 19.91
C ALA A 444 0.64 0.54 18.50
N PHE A 445 1.66 -0.01 17.84
CA PHE A 445 2.01 0.33 16.47
C PHE A 445 2.14 -0.91 15.61
N THR A 446 1.79 -0.75 14.33
CA THR A 446 2.08 -1.72 13.27
C THR A 446 2.59 -0.96 12.03
N VAL A 447 3.23 -1.68 11.11
CA VAL A 447 3.56 -1.15 9.78
C VAL A 447 2.74 -1.93 8.76
N ASP A 448 1.89 -1.21 8.03
CA ASP A 448 0.92 -1.77 7.11
C ASP A 448 1.37 -1.59 5.65
N ASN A 449 1.09 -2.59 4.81
CA ASN A 449 1.64 -2.66 3.46
C ASN A 449 0.95 -1.68 2.49
N ASN A 450 1.64 -1.27 1.41
CA ASN A 450 1.10 -0.43 0.33
C ASN A 450 0.23 -1.24 -0.64
N SER A 451 -0.47 -0.64 -1.60
CA SER A 451 -1.35 -1.29 -2.58
C SER A 451 -0.69 -1.67 -3.91
N ASP A 452 0.63 -1.51 -4.00
CA ASP A 452 1.41 -1.63 -5.24
C ASP A 452 1.06 -0.58 -6.32
N GLN A 453 0.37 0.51 -5.97
CA GLN A 453 -0.13 1.54 -6.90
C GLN A 453 0.78 2.78 -7.03
N GLY A 454 1.97 2.74 -6.44
CA GLY A 454 2.83 3.91 -6.21
C GLY A 454 2.61 4.55 -4.82
N ASP A 455 1.67 4.01 -4.04
CA ASP A 455 1.52 4.33 -2.62
C ASP A 455 2.62 3.67 -1.76
N LYS A 456 2.75 4.13 -0.52
CA LYS A 456 3.83 3.76 0.40
C LYS A 456 3.30 2.99 1.60
N ALA A 457 4.12 2.07 2.14
CA ALA A 457 3.80 1.38 3.38
C ALA A 457 3.72 2.38 4.54
N ARG A 458 2.90 2.06 5.53
CA ARG A 458 2.30 3.03 6.45
C ARG A 458 2.57 2.64 7.91
N ILE A 459 3.14 3.54 8.69
CA ILE A 459 3.16 3.38 10.15
C ILE A 459 1.77 3.76 10.68
N VAL A 460 1.13 2.85 11.40
CA VAL A 460 -0.22 3.03 11.94
C VAL A 460 -0.19 2.98 13.46
N TYR A 461 -0.72 4.02 14.12
CA TYR A 461 -1.02 4.00 15.55
C TYR A 461 -2.37 3.32 15.78
N LEU A 462 -2.34 2.12 16.34
CA LEU A 462 -3.53 1.32 16.57
C LEU A 462 -4.29 1.82 17.80
N VAL A 463 -5.52 2.26 17.58
CA VAL A 463 -6.46 2.71 18.62
C VAL A 463 -7.81 2.00 18.50
N GLU A 464 -8.51 1.92 19.64
CA GLU A 464 -9.77 1.18 19.77
C GLU A 464 -10.88 1.75 18.87
N GLY A 465 -11.44 0.90 18.00
CA GLY A 465 -12.48 1.28 17.03
C GLY A 465 -11.96 2.14 15.88
N GLY A 466 -10.63 2.26 15.74
CA GLY A 466 -10.00 2.93 14.61
C GLY A 466 -10.18 2.14 13.31
N ASP A 467 -10.19 2.85 12.19
CA ASP A 467 -10.35 2.31 10.84
C ASP A 467 -9.33 3.00 9.92
N SER A 468 -8.45 2.23 9.27
CA SER A 468 -7.40 2.76 8.39
C SER A 468 -7.80 2.82 6.90
N GLY A 469 -9.07 2.55 6.57
CA GLY A 469 -9.70 2.75 5.27
C GLY A 469 -9.44 1.69 4.19
N TRP A 470 -8.60 0.69 4.45
CA TRP A 470 -8.30 -0.36 3.47
C TRP A 470 -9.40 -1.42 3.38
N GLU A 471 -9.77 -1.74 2.15
CA GLU A 471 -10.58 -2.90 1.78
C GLU A 471 -9.91 -3.57 0.57
N MET A 472 -9.97 -4.89 0.49
CA MET A 472 -9.31 -5.70 -0.56
C MET A 472 -9.78 -5.30 -1.97
N GLU A 473 -10.99 -4.77 -2.06
CA GLU A 473 -11.58 -4.26 -3.29
C GLU A 473 -10.80 -3.08 -3.91
N HIS A 474 -10.00 -2.35 -3.15
CA HIS A 474 -9.07 -1.35 -3.73
C HIS A 474 -8.04 -2.03 -4.64
N GLN A 475 -7.57 -3.24 -4.26
CA GLN A 475 -6.69 -4.06 -5.11
C GLN A 475 -7.44 -4.60 -6.32
N ALA A 476 -8.72 -4.94 -6.18
CA ALA A 476 -9.57 -5.40 -7.28
C ALA A 476 -9.66 -4.34 -8.39
N MET A 477 -9.89 -3.09 -8.00
CA MET A 477 -9.98 -1.96 -8.91
C MET A 477 -8.63 -1.63 -9.58
N HIS A 478 -7.52 -2.12 -9.04
CA HIS A 478 -6.19 -1.90 -9.60
C HIS A 478 -5.67 -3.10 -10.40
N SER A 479 -5.33 -4.19 -9.73
CA SER A 479 -4.66 -5.33 -10.35
C SER A 479 -5.65 -6.19 -11.13
N PHE A 480 -6.86 -6.39 -10.59
CA PHE A 480 -7.83 -7.36 -11.12
C PHE A 480 -9.02 -6.70 -11.84
N HIS A 481 -8.80 -5.50 -12.37
CA HIS A 481 -9.88 -4.69 -12.94
C HIS A 481 -10.61 -5.42 -14.09
N ARG A 482 -9.90 -6.27 -14.85
CA ARG A 482 -10.49 -7.05 -15.94
C ARG A 482 -11.37 -8.18 -15.45
N GLU A 483 -10.97 -8.86 -14.38
CA GLU A 483 -11.75 -9.93 -13.75
C GLU A 483 -13.06 -9.41 -13.15
N ILE A 484 -13.09 -8.14 -12.72
CA ILE A 484 -14.31 -7.43 -12.29
C ILE A 484 -15.06 -6.73 -13.44
N GLY A 485 -14.73 -7.05 -14.69
CA GLY A 485 -15.47 -6.59 -15.87
C GLY A 485 -15.12 -5.18 -16.38
N LEU A 486 -13.96 -4.64 -16.02
CA LEU A 486 -13.47 -3.33 -16.48
C LEU A 486 -12.27 -3.51 -17.43
N ALA A 487 -12.43 -3.09 -18.68
CA ALA A 487 -11.39 -3.27 -19.70
C ALA A 487 -10.12 -2.47 -19.41
N ASN A 488 -10.27 -1.27 -18.83
CA ASN A 488 -9.19 -0.35 -18.47
C ASN A 488 -9.16 -0.16 -16.95
N ARG A 489 -8.00 0.25 -16.42
CA ARG A 489 -7.84 0.55 -14.99
C ARG A 489 -8.76 1.74 -14.64
N PRO A 490 -9.77 1.54 -13.78
CA PRO A 490 -10.67 2.61 -13.36
C PRO A 490 -9.97 3.57 -12.36
N PRO A 491 -10.50 4.78 -12.20
CA PRO A 491 -10.30 5.55 -10.98
C PRO A 491 -10.70 4.70 -9.76
N ASN A 492 -9.94 4.75 -8.68
CA ASN A 492 -10.25 4.02 -7.45
C ASN A 492 -10.12 4.92 -6.24
N ARG A 493 -11.00 4.72 -5.26
CA ARG A 493 -11.13 5.61 -4.11
C ARG A 493 -9.87 5.70 -3.25
N TRP A 494 -9.09 4.62 -3.14
CA TRP A 494 -7.85 4.60 -2.37
C TRP A 494 -6.87 5.69 -2.83
N MET A 495 -6.71 5.82 -4.14
CA MET A 495 -5.84 6.81 -4.76
C MET A 495 -6.54 8.16 -4.93
N ASP A 496 -7.77 8.19 -5.46
CA ASP A 496 -8.48 9.44 -5.78
C ASP A 496 -8.91 10.24 -4.54
N GLU A 497 -9.28 9.55 -3.46
CA GLU A 497 -9.62 10.17 -2.17
C GLU A 497 -8.40 10.24 -1.25
N LYS A 498 -7.19 9.98 -1.76
CA LYS A 498 -5.90 10.13 -1.07
C LYS A 498 -5.82 9.41 0.28
N MET A 499 -6.43 8.23 0.37
CA MET A 499 -6.62 7.51 1.64
C MET A 499 -5.31 6.99 2.24
N TRP A 500 -4.29 6.74 1.41
CA TRP A 500 -2.97 6.29 1.87
C TRP A 500 -2.03 7.42 2.29
N GLU A 501 -2.31 8.66 1.89
CA GLU A 501 -1.47 9.83 2.21
C GLU A 501 -1.54 10.14 3.71
N LEU A 502 -0.58 10.94 4.19
CA LEU A 502 -0.71 11.55 5.52
C LEU A 502 -1.95 12.46 5.58
N GLU A 503 -2.37 12.82 6.80
CA GLU A 503 -3.59 13.58 7.04
C GLU A 503 -3.75 14.77 6.07
N ASN A 504 -4.85 14.77 5.32
CA ASN A 504 -5.18 15.83 4.39
C ASN A 504 -6.70 16.04 4.27
N SER A 505 -7.10 17.13 3.62
CA SER A 505 -8.49 17.57 3.58
C SER A 505 -9.39 16.80 2.62
N SER A 506 -8.82 15.97 1.73
CA SER A 506 -9.54 15.20 0.71
C SER A 506 -9.99 13.82 1.19
N GLN A 507 -9.45 13.34 2.31
CA GLN A 507 -9.72 12.01 2.85
C GLN A 507 -11.15 11.88 3.39
N PRO A 508 -11.77 10.68 3.28
CA PRO A 508 -13.02 10.38 3.97
C PRO A 508 -12.88 10.56 5.48
N ALA A 509 -13.92 11.10 6.13
CA ALA A 509 -13.83 11.47 7.54
C ALA A 509 -13.84 10.27 8.50
N TYR A 510 -14.31 9.11 8.03
CA TYR A 510 -14.45 7.89 8.83
C TYR A 510 -13.12 7.20 9.16
N MET A 511 -12.08 7.43 8.35
CA MET A 511 -10.78 6.80 8.51
C MET A 511 -9.82 7.61 9.40
N LEU A 512 -8.85 6.92 9.97
CA LEU A 512 -7.67 7.48 10.60
C LEU A 512 -6.50 7.44 9.61
N PRO A 513 -5.84 8.58 9.36
CA PRO A 513 -4.68 8.63 8.48
C PRO A 513 -3.48 7.93 9.12
N PRO A 514 -2.55 7.41 8.31
CA PRO A 514 -1.30 6.88 8.80
C PRO A 514 -0.44 7.97 9.44
N CYS A 515 0.40 7.58 10.40
CA CYS A 515 1.28 8.51 11.13
C CYS A 515 2.50 8.93 10.30
N ALA A 516 2.97 8.03 9.44
CA ALA A 516 4.11 8.24 8.55
C ALA A 516 4.15 7.18 7.45
N HIS A 517 4.98 7.42 6.43
CA HIS A 517 5.35 6.39 5.46
C HIS A 517 6.76 5.88 5.76
N LEU A 518 6.93 4.57 5.80
CA LEU A 518 8.21 3.89 5.98
C LEU A 518 8.12 2.48 5.40
N THR A 519 9.25 1.97 4.90
CA THR A 519 9.40 0.63 4.28
C THR A 519 8.71 0.47 2.91
N SER A 520 8.99 -0.65 2.23
CA SER A 520 8.21 -1.10 1.06
C SER A 520 7.73 -2.54 1.19
N GLY A 521 8.34 -3.36 2.05
CA GLY A 521 7.87 -4.72 2.35
C GLY A 521 7.99 -5.00 3.85
N PRO A 522 7.13 -4.40 4.69
CA PRO A 522 7.20 -4.64 6.14
C PRO A 522 7.08 -6.14 6.46
N SER A 523 7.69 -6.61 7.55
CA SER A 523 7.58 -8.01 8.00
C SER A 523 7.59 -8.19 9.52
N GLY A 524 8.74 -8.20 10.20
CA GLY A 524 8.80 -8.27 11.68
C GLY A 524 9.01 -6.91 12.35
N LEU A 525 8.40 -6.71 13.52
CA LEU A 525 8.38 -5.43 14.25
C LEU A 525 8.58 -5.64 15.76
N THR A 526 9.64 -5.06 16.32
CA THR A 526 9.88 -5.05 17.77
C THR A 526 10.16 -3.64 18.30
N TYR A 527 10.17 -3.49 19.62
CA TYR A 527 10.51 -2.25 20.33
C TYR A 527 11.61 -2.51 21.34
N HIS A 528 12.57 -1.57 21.42
CA HIS A 528 13.72 -1.70 22.31
C HIS A 528 13.31 -1.86 23.79
N PRO A 529 13.79 -2.89 24.51
CA PRO A 529 13.29 -3.22 25.86
C PRO A 529 13.71 -2.22 26.94
N GLY A 530 14.63 -1.30 26.62
CA GLY A 530 15.12 -0.22 27.47
C GLY A 530 16.56 -0.42 27.96
N VAL A 531 17.05 -1.66 27.90
CA VAL A 531 18.42 -2.08 28.22
C VAL A 531 18.91 -3.05 27.15
N GLY A 532 20.22 -3.24 27.02
CA GLY A 532 20.80 -4.08 25.98
C GLY A 532 21.09 -3.35 24.68
N PHE A 533 21.80 -4.03 23.77
CA PHE A 533 22.25 -3.52 22.46
C PHE A 533 22.93 -2.13 22.53
N LEU A 534 22.50 -1.16 21.72
CA LEU A 534 23.12 0.16 21.59
C LEU A 534 22.26 1.23 22.25
N GLU A 535 22.89 2.20 22.92
CA GLU A 535 22.21 3.34 23.55
C GLU A 535 21.36 4.13 22.56
N SER A 536 21.85 4.28 21.32
CA SER A 536 21.13 4.98 20.24
C SER A 536 19.80 4.34 19.87
N GLU A 537 19.59 3.06 20.21
CA GLU A 537 18.36 2.32 19.93
C GLU A 537 17.36 2.36 21.10
N ALA A 538 17.77 2.88 22.27
CA ALA A 538 16.88 2.97 23.41
C ALA A 538 15.65 3.85 23.08
N GLY A 539 14.45 3.28 23.24
CA GLY A 539 13.19 3.98 22.97
C GLY A 539 12.72 3.94 21.51
N ARG A 540 13.29 3.04 20.69
CA ARG A 540 13.02 2.96 19.25
C ARG A 540 12.42 1.62 18.84
N PHE A 541 11.70 1.64 17.72
CA PHE A 541 11.17 0.47 17.05
C PHE A 541 12.14 -0.03 15.99
N LEU A 542 12.19 -1.35 15.78
CA LEU A 542 12.87 -1.98 14.64
C LEU A 542 11.84 -2.64 13.74
N ILE A 543 11.89 -2.36 12.43
CA ILE A 543 11.00 -2.98 11.42
C ILE A 543 11.82 -3.56 10.27
N CYS A 544 11.60 -4.83 9.96
CA CYS A 544 12.16 -5.48 8.78
C CYS A 544 11.50 -4.97 7.49
N ASP A 545 12.31 -4.70 6.47
CA ASP A 545 11.89 -4.30 5.12
C ASP A 545 12.38 -5.35 4.13
N TYR A 546 11.53 -6.35 3.91
CA TYR A 546 11.76 -7.50 3.06
C TYR A 546 11.34 -7.21 1.62
N ARG A 547 12.32 -7.13 0.72
CA ARG A 547 12.10 -6.84 -0.72
C ARG A 547 12.53 -7.97 -1.65
N GLY A 548 12.68 -9.19 -1.12
CA GLY A 548 13.05 -10.41 -1.86
C GLY A 548 14.48 -10.47 -2.40
N GLY A 549 15.22 -9.35 -2.40
CA GLY A 549 16.64 -9.31 -2.73
C GLY A 549 17.44 -8.67 -1.61
N THR A 550 18.62 -9.22 -1.31
CA THR A 550 19.45 -8.79 -0.18
C THR A 550 19.84 -7.32 -0.26
N THR A 551 20.21 -6.82 -1.44
CA THR A 551 20.68 -5.43 -1.64
C THR A 551 19.64 -4.37 -1.26
N ASN A 552 18.35 -4.70 -1.39
CA ASN A 552 17.25 -3.77 -1.14
C ASN A 552 16.51 -4.10 0.17
N SER A 553 16.96 -5.11 0.92
CA SER A 553 16.30 -5.58 2.13
C SER A 553 17.16 -5.29 3.37
N GLY A 554 16.48 -5.09 4.49
CA GLY A 554 17.15 -4.84 5.76
C GLY A 554 16.19 -4.55 6.90
N ILE A 555 16.66 -3.76 7.86
CA ILE A 555 15.95 -3.40 9.08
C ILE A 555 16.06 -1.88 9.24
N TRP A 556 14.93 -1.21 9.41
CA TRP A 556 14.87 0.19 9.81
C TRP A 556 14.75 0.32 11.33
N SER A 557 15.31 1.38 11.87
CA SER A 557 15.09 1.85 13.25
C SER A 557 14.38 3.19 13.22
N PHE A 558 13.26 3.33 13.94
CA PHE A 558 12.45 4.55 13.95
C PHE A 558 11.90 4.94 15.32
N GLU A 559 11.58 6.22 15.49
CA GLU A 559 11.08 6.81 16.73
C GLU A 559 9.75 7.53 16.49
N MET A 560 8.77 7.25 17.34
CA MET A 560 7.44 7.87 17.33
C MET A 560 7.26 8.73 18.57
N LYS A 561 6.63 9.89 18.42
CA LYS A 561 6.23 10.76 19.54
C LYS A 561 4.77 11.19 19.44
N PRO A 562 4.11 11.49 20.57
CA PRO A 562 2.79 12.08 20.56
C PRO A 562 2.72 13.40 19.80
N LYS A 563 1.69 13.57 18.96
CA LYS A 563 1.32 14.82 18.30
C LYS A 563 -0.19 14.99 18.38
N GLY A 564 -0.64 15.92 19.22
CA GLY A 564 -2.07 15.99 19.57
C GLY A 564 -2.52 14.70 20.27
N ALA A 565 -3.66 14.14 19.86
CA ALA A 565 -4.11 12.82 20.28
C ALA A 565 -3.45 11.67 19.47
N GLY A 566 -2.89 11.98 18.29
CA GLY A 566 -2.19 11.05 17.42
C GLY A 566 -0.69 10.93 17.71
N MET A 567 0.06 10.47 16.69
CA MET A 567 1.50 10.21 16.75
C MET A 567 2.18 10.73 15.48
N GLU A 568 3.46 11.07 15.59
CA GLU A 568 4.32 11.44 14.46
C GLU A 568 5.68 10.74 14.50
N LEU A 569 6.23 10.49 13.32
CA LEU A 569 7.59 9.98 13.14
C LEU A 569 8.57 11.14 13.32
N THR A 570 9.50 11.02 14.28
CA THR A 570 10.50 12.06 14.55
C THR A 570 11.88 11.73 14.02
N ASP A 571 12.20 10.44 13.85
CA ASP A 571 13.48 10.00 13.30
C ASP A 571 13.37 8.59 12.70
N SER A 572 14.12 8.32 11.63
CA SER A 572 14.20 7.00 10.99
C SER A 572 15.55 6.79 10.30
N ARG A 573 16.15 5.61 10.45
CA ARG A 573 17.43 5.25 9.81
C ARG A 573 17.52 3.75 9.51
N LYS A 574 18.37 3.36 8.57
CA LYS A 574 18.73 1.95 8.35
C LYS A 574 19.57 1.47 9.54
N LEU A 575 19.21 0.36 10.16
CA LEU A 575 19.96 -0.29 11.24
C LEU A 575 20.87 -1.40 10.70
N ALA A 576 20.32 -2.27 9.87
CA ALA A 576 21.06 -3.33 9.20
C ALA A 576 20.56 -3.45 7.76
N TRP A 577 21.45 -3.67 6.80
CA TRP A 577 21.07 -3.71 5.38
C TRP A 577 21.86 -4.76 4.63
N GLY A 578 21.32 -5.31 3.53
CA GLY A 578 21.94 -6.44 2.84
C GLY A 578 21.40 -7.81 3.29
N VAL A 579 20.30 -7.83 4.07
CA VAL A 579 19.73 -9.04 4.68
C VAL A 579 18.25 -9.15 4.31
N CYS A 580 17.81 -10.33 3.88
CA CYS A 580 16.40 -10.62 3.59
C CYS A 580 15.66 -10.93 4.90
N ALA A 581 15.68 -9.97 5.82
CA ALA A 581 15.13 -10.09 7.16
C ALA A 581 13.61 -10.24 7.10
N THR A 582 13.10 -11.31 7.68
CA THR A 582 11.66 -11.60 7.81
C THR A 582 11.12 -11.29 9.19
N ASP A 583 11.99 -11.37 10.20
CA ASP A 583 11.63 -11.01 11.56
C ASP A 583 12.83 -10.56 12.40
N VAL A 584 12.57 -9.75 13.42
CA VAL A 584 13.55 -9.16 14.33
C VAL A 584 13.03 -9.10 15.76
N GLU A 585 13.80 -9.63 16.72
CA GLU A 585 13.41 -9.61 18.13
C GLU A 585 14.62 -9.43 19.07
N TYR A 586 14.40 -8.81 20.24
CA TYR A 586 15.39 -8.71 21.29
C TYR A 586 15.36 -9.94 22.22
N SER A 587 16.48 -10.64 22.30
CA SER A 587 16.74 -11.64 23.33
C SER A 587 16.71 -11.03 24.75
N TRP A 588 16.56 -11.86 25.79
CA TRP A 588 16.42 -11.37 27.17
C TRP A 588 17.65 -10.64 27.71
N ASP A 589 18.85 -10.95 27.20
CA ASP A 589 20.11 -10.25 27.50
C ASP A 589 20.37 -9.06 26.55
N GLY A 590 19.43 -8.79 25.63
CA GLY A 590 19.42 -7.57 24.84
C GLY A 590 20.19 -7.63 23.52
N LYS A 591 20.54 -8.81 23.00
CA LYS A 591 21.01 -8.95 21.60
C LYS A 591 19.82 -8.91 20.64
N VAL A 592 20.05 -8.39 19.44
CA VAL A 592 19.06 -8.40 18.35
C VAL A 592 19.20 -9.70 17.57
N PHE A 593 18.12 -10.47 17.42
CA PHE A 593 18.07 -11.66 16.59
C PHE A 593 17.26 -11.38 15.33
N VAL A 594 17.67 -11.97 14.22
CA VAL A 594 17.07 -11.76 12.89
C VAL A 594 16.89 -13.10 12.20
N THR A 595 15.67 -13.38 11.72
CA THR A 595 15.46 -14.46 10.75
C THR A 595 15.71 -13.92 9.34
N ASP A 596 16.48 -14.65 8.57
CA ASP A 596 16.85 -14.26 7.21
C ASP A 596 16.44 -15.33 6.20
N PHE A 597 15.52 -14.96 5.32
CA PHE A 597 15.02 -15.79 4.25
C PHE A 597 16.03 -15.97 3.11
N VAL A 598 17.15 -15.23 3.11
CA VAL A 598 18.22 -15.27 2.11
C VAL A 598 17.81 -14.67 0.75
N THR A 599 16.73 -15.12 0.11
CA THR A 599 16.31 -14.59 -1.21
C THR A 599 14.90 -15.00 -1.63
N GLY A 600 14.29 -14.20 -2.51
CA GLY A 600 13.15 -14.58 -3.32
C GLY A 600 11.81 -14.42 -2.60
N TRP A 601 10.79 -15.10 -3.14
CA TRP A 601 9.41 -15.06 -2.64
C TRP A 601 8.80 -16.46 -2.75
N LYS A 602 9.59 -17.48 -2.38
CA LYS A 602 9.18 -18.87 -2.44
C LYS A 602 9.88 -19.69 -1.37
N SER A 603 9.16 -20.63 -0.77
CA SER A 603 9.79 -21.58 0.14
C SER A 603 10.94 -22.32 -0.54
N HIS A 604 12.04 -22.48 0.18
CA HIS A 604 13.25 -23.13 -0.32
C HIS A 604 14.07 -23.73 0.83
N GLN A 605 14.98 -24.63 0.49
CA GLN A 605 15.88 -25.30 1.45
C GLN A 605 17.07 -24.42 1.84
N ASN A 606 16.81 -23.17 2.21
CA ASN A 606 17.80 -22.21 2.69
C ASN A 606 17.16 -21.31 3.75
N GLY A 607 17.95 -20.81 4.67
CA GLY A 607 17.53 -19.93 5.75
C GLY A 607 18.69 -19.68 6.71
N ARG A 608 18.65 -18.56 7.43
CA ARG A 608 19.62 -18.26 8.47
C ARG A 608 18.94 -17.66 9.70
N LEU A 609 19.52 -17.96 10.86
CA LEU A 609 19.29 -17.21 12.10
C LEU A 609 20.57 -16.43 12.41
N LEU A 610 20.43 -15.11 12.57
CA LEU A 610 21.53 -14.20 12.83
C LEU A 610 21.34 -13.52 14.18
N SER A 611 22.43 -13.20 14.87
CA SER A 611 22.41 -12.30 16.02
C SER A 611 23.34 -11.12 15.79
N ILE A 612 22.92 -9.94 16.26
CA ILE A 612 23.68 -8.71 16.28
C ILE A 612 23.82 -8.28 17.74
N SER A 613 25.04 -8.18 18.21
CA SER A 613 25.35 -7.64 19.54
C SER A 613 26.06 -6.31 19.42
N ALA A 614 25.89 -5.45 20.42
CA ALA A 614 26.83 -4.36 20.62
C ALA A 614 28.23 -4.94 20.89
N GLY A 615 29.28 -4.20 20.55
CA GLY A 615 30.64 -4.57 20.89
C GLY A 615 30.92 -4.37 22.38
N ASP A 616 32.05 -3.75 22.72
CA ASP A 616 32.46 -3.60 24.13
C ASP A 616 31.55 -2.69 24.98
N LYS A 617 30.49 -2.12 24.40
CA LYS A 617 29.63 -1.09 25.01
C LYS A 617 28.14 -1.40 24.85
N THR A 618 27.70 -2.55 25.35
CA THR A 618 26.26 -2.81 25.49
C THR A 618 25.64 -1.81 26.45
N TRP A 619 24.53 -1.19 26.02
CA TRP A 619 23.78 -0.24 26.85
C TRP A 619 23.21 -0.92 28.09
N LEU A 620 23.62 -0.47 29.29
CA LEU A 620 23.13 -1.01 30.57
C LEU A 620 23.25 -2.55 30.67
N GLN A 621 24.45 -3.07 30.38
CA GLN A 621 24.74 -4.51 30.31
C GLN A 621 24.34 -5.27 31.59
N GLU A 622 24.60 -4.72 32.77
CA GLU A 622 24.28 -5.39 34.04
C GLU A 622 22.77 -5.52 34.25
N GLU A 623 22.00 -4.49 33.88
CA GLU A 623 20.55 -4.53 33.90
C GLU A 623 19.99 -5.50 32.85
N ALA A 624 20.62 -5.60 31.67
CA ALA A 624 20.25 -6.58 30.66
C ALA A 624 20.54 -8.03 31.13
N ASN A 625 21.69 -8.27 31.74
CA ASN A 625 22.03 -9.56 32.36
C ASN A 625 21.05 -9.91 33.49
N SER A 626 20.70 -8.92 34.31
CA SER A 626 19.69 -9.06 35.36
C SER A 626 18.32 -9.40 34.80
N ALA A 627 17.91 -8.79 33.68
CA ALA A 627 16.66 -9.09 33.00
C ALA A 627 16.61 -10.57 32.58
N ALA A 628 17.62 -11.06 31.85
CA ALA A 628 17.71 -12.46 31.43
C ALA A 628 17.60 -13.43 32.62
N ARG A 629 18.31 -13.15 33.72
CA ARG A 629 18.23 -13.97 34.94
C ARG A 629 16.83 -13.95 35.56
N ILE A 630 16.22 -12.77 35.73
CA ILE A 630 14.91 -12.63 36.37
C ILE A 630 13.81 -13.33 35.57
N ILE A 631 13.85 -13.20 34.23
CA ILE A 631 12.92 -13.89 33.32
C ILE A 631 13.07 -15.41 33.48
N LYS A 632 14.30 -15.93 33.44
CA LYS A 632 14.60 -17.36 33.60
C LYS A 632 14.17 -17.93 34.95
N GLU A 633 14.35 -17.17 36.03
CA GLU A 633 13.90 -17.56 37.37
C GLU A 633 12.36 -17.58 37.50
N GLY A 634 11.63 -16.81 36.69
CA GLY A 634 10.17 -16.68 36.77
C GLY A 634 9.67 -15.67 37.81
N PHE A 635 8.35 -15.47 37.87
CA PHE A 635 7.71 -14.41 38.68
C PHE A 635 6.67 -14.93 39.69
N ASP A 636 5.98 -16.02 39.39
CA ASP A 636 4.85 -16.50 40.22
C ASP A 636 5.27 -16.85 41.66
N GLN A 637 6.48 -17.38 41.83
CA GLN A 637 7.05 -17.76 43.14
C GLN A 637 7.50 -16.56 43.98
N ARG A 638 7.67 -15.38 43.38
CA ARG A 638 8.18 -14.18 44.08
C ARG A 638 7.12 -13.60 45.02
N SER A 639 7.57 -12.96 46.08
CA SER A 639 6.68 -12.22 46.99
C SER A 639 6.12 -10.97 46.30
N SER A 640 4.97 -10.47 46.77
CA SER A 640 4.38 -9.23 46.24
C SER A 640 5.29 -8.01 46.44
N ALA A 641 6.07 -7.98 47.52
CA ALA A 641 7.05 -6.92 47.77
C ALA A 641 8.19 -6.91 46.75
N GLU A 642 8.72 -8.10 46.39
CA GLU A 642 9.74 -8.24 45.36
C GLU A 642 9.19 -7.84 43.98
N LEU A 643 7.99 -8.32 43.62
CA LEU A 643 7.34 -7.98 42.36
C LEU A 643 7.09 -6.46 42.24
N ALA A 644 6.63 -5.81 43.31
CA ALA A 644 6.47 -4.36 43.35
C ALA A 644 7.81 -3.62 43.18
N ASN A 645 8.91 -4.16 43.72
CA ASN A 645 10.23 -3.57 43.52
C ASN A 645 10.73 -3.75 42.07
N LEU A 646 10.40 -4.87 41.42
CA LEU A 646 10.73 -5.11 40.01
C LEU A 646 10.05 -4.14 39.03
N LEU A 647 8.97 -3.45 39.43
CA LEU A 647 8.40 -2.36 38.64
C LEU A 647 9.38 -1.19 38.42
N LYS A 648 10.47 -1.11 39.22
CA LYS A 648 11.53 -0.10 39.05
C LYS A 648 12.58 -0.50 38.02
N HIS A 649 12.63 -1.77 37.61
CA HIS A 649 13.64 -2.29 36.69
C HIS A 649 13.64 -1.52 35.36
N LEU A 650 14.81 -1.33 34.74
CA LEU A 650 14.93 -0.52 33.51
C LEU A 650 14.44 -1.27 32.25
N ASP A 651 14.53 -2.61 32.25
CA ASP A 651 13.92 -3.46 31.21
C ASP A 651 12.39 -3.52 31.34
N LEU A 652 11.68 -3.13 30.26
CA LEU A 652 10.21 -3.10 30.21
C LEU A 652 9.56 -4.48 30.30
N ARG A 653 10.24 -5.53 29.83
CA ARG A 653 9.72 -6.90 29.81
C ARG A 653 9.72 -7.46 31.23
N VAL A 654 10.73 -7.14 32.03
CA VAL A 654 10.75 -7.44 33.48
C VAL A 654 9.60 -6.74 34.19
N ARG A 655 9.39 -5.45 33.92
CA ARG A 655 8.28 -4.69 34.54
C ARG A 655 6.93 -5.26 34.16
N LEU A 656 6.71 -5.57 32.89
CA LEU A 656 5.48 -6.16 32.37
C LEU A 656 5.19 -7.50 33.06
N ARG A 657 6.15 -8.43 33.08
CA ARG A 657 5.97 -9.74 33.73
C ARG A 657 5.75 -9.61 35.25
N ALA A 658 6.47 -8.70 35.91
CA ALA A 658 6.28 -8.43 37.33
C ALA A 658 4.90 -7.85 37.64
N GLN A 659 4.42 -6.91 36.82
CA GLN A 659 3.07 -6.33 36.91
C GLN A 659 2.02 -7.44 36.81
N LEU A 660 2.08 -8.29 35.79
CA LEU A 660 1.08 -9.36 35.61
C LEU A 660 1.07 -10.34 36.79
N ALA A 661 2.24 -10.80 37.22
CA ALA A 661 2.34 -11.68 38.39
C ALA A 661 1.84 -11.01 39.68
N LEU A 662 2.09 -9.70 39.84
CA LEU A 662 1.65 -8.95 41.02
C LEU A 662 0.12 -8.87 41.11
N THR A 663 -0.60 -8.75 39.99
CA THR A 663 -2.09 -8.76 40.01
C THR A 663 -2.68 -10.05 40.60
N ARG A 664 -1.90 -11.14 40.66
CA ARG A 664 -2.31 -12.44 41.21
C ARG A 664 -2.01 -12.57 42.71
N LYS A 665 -1.52 -11.52 43.39
CA LYS A 665 -1.17 -11.52 44.81
C LYS A 665 -2.28 -10.90 45.66
N ALA A 666 -2.42 -11.38 46.90
CA ALA A 666 -3.50 -10.94 47.80
C ALA A 666 -3.41 -9.44 48.18
N ASP A 667 -2.20 -8.87 48.30
CA ASP A 667 -1.99 -7.45 48.62
C ASP A 667 -1.72 -6.58 47.39
N ALA A 668 -2.06 -7.05 46.18
CA ALA A 668 -1.81 -6.37 44.90
C ALA A 668 -2.33 -4.92 44.89
N LEU A 669 -3.57 -4.70 45.33
CA LEU A 669 -4.20 -3.37 45.36
C LEU A 669 -3.34 -2.36 46.11
N LYS A 670 -2.86 -2.74 47.30
CA LYS A 670 -2.00 -1.88 48.12
C LYS A 670 -0.70 -1.58 47.40
N ARG A 671 -0.03 -2.61 46.87
CA ARG A 671 1.26 -2.45 46.17
C ARG A 671 1.17 -1.55 44.96
N PHE A 672 0.12 -1.72 44.14
CA PHE A 672 -0.08 -0.85 42.99
C PHE A 672 -0.51 0.56 43.39
N SER A 673 -1.31 0.72 44.45
CA SER A 673 -1.67 2.05 44.96
C SER A 673 -0.43 2.83 45.42
N ASP A 674 0.44 2.19 46.21
CA ASP A 674 1.72 2.78 46.65
C ASP A 674 2.64 3.10 45.45
N ALA A 675 2.69 2.21 44.46
CA ALA A 675 3.50 2.40 43.25
C ALA A 675 2.98 3.51 42.33
N ALA A 676 1.65 3.71 42.26
CA ALA A 676 1.04 4.80 41.49
C ALA A 676 1.38 6.19 42.06
N ASP A 677 1.69 6.26 43.36
CA ASP A 677 2.15 7.47 44.07
C ASP A 677 3.67 7.64 44.06
N SER A 678 4.40 6.77 43.36
CA SER A 678 5.86 6.85 43.24
C SER A 678 6.32 8.13 42.55
N SER A 679 7.52 8.62 42.89
CA SER A 679 8.20 9.66 42.12
C SER A 679 8.80 9.17 40.80
N ILE A 680 8.90 7.85 40.59
CA ILE A 680 9.50 7.25 39.40
C ILE A 680 8.42 7.03 38.35
N PHE A 681 8.49 7.75 37.23
CA PHE A 681 7.42 7.78 36.23
C PHE A 681 7.03 6.40 35.69
N HIS A 682 7.98 5.56 35.26
CA HIS A 682 7.65 4.22 34.72
C HIS A 682 7.05 3.28 35.76
N VAL A 683 7.36 3.44 37.05
CA VAL A 683 6.72 2.68 38.12
C VAL A 683 5.23 3.03 38.19
N ARG A 684 4.89 4.32 38.04
CA ARG A 684 3.50 4.79 38.00
C ARG A 684 2.75 4.23 36.80
N VAL A 685 3.38 4.23 35.61
CA VAL A 685 2.81 3.68 34.37
C VAL A 685 2.40 2.22 34.55
N HIS A 686 3.32 1.36 35.01
CA HIS A 686 3.02 -0.05 35.24
C HIS A 686 2.05 -0.28 36.40
N ALA A 687 2.05 0.60 37.40
CA ALA A 687 1.05 0.55 38.47
C ALA A 687 -0.37 0.83 37.96
N ILE A 688 -0.54 1.84 37.10
CA ILE A 688 -1.82 2.17 36.47
C ILE A 688 -2.30 1.04 35.57
N GLN A 689 -1.41 0.45 34.77
CA GLN A 689 -1.72 -0.70 33.93
C GLN A 689 -2.13 -1.93 34.78
N GLY A 690 -1.43 -2.18 35.89
CA GLY A 690 -1.78 -3.21 36.87
C GLY A 690 -3.16 -2.99 37.50
N LEU A 691 -3.45 -1.76 37.95
CA LEU A 691 -4.79 -1.38 38.44
C LEU A 691 -5.85 -1.54 37.35
N GLY A 692 -5.52 -1.23 36.09
CA GLY A 692 -6.37 -1.46 34.92
C GLY A 692 -6.81 -2.92 34.77
N ILE A 693 -5.87 -3.86 34.92
CA ILE A 693 -6.18 -5.29 34.96
C ILE A 693 -7.10 -5.63 36.13
N MET A 694 -6.83 -5.05 37.32
CA MET A 694 -7.65 -5.29 38.51
C MET A 694 -9.10 -4.80 38.33
N VAL A 695 -9.33 -3.62 37.76
CA VAL A 695 -10.71 -3.12 37.55
C VAL A 695 -11.46 -3.86 36.43
N ARG A 696 -10.72 -4.40 35.45
CA ARG A 696 -11.26 -5.12 34.28
C ARG A 696 -11.60 -6.57 34.59
N ARG A 697 -10.74 -7.27 35.33
CA ARG A 697 -10.83 -8.71 35.56
C ARG A 697 -10.45 -9.13 36.97
N GLY A 698 -9.79 -8.25 37.70
CA GLY A 698 -9.27 -8.54 39.03
C GLY A 698 -7.84 -9.07 39.01
N SER A 699 -7.54 -10.04 38.16
CA SER A 699 -6.16 -10.53 37.97
C SER A 699 -5.90 -10.93 36.52
N ALA A 700 -4.64 -10.87 36.10
CA ALA A 700 -4.21 -11.31 34.78
C ALA A 700 -4.28 -12.84 34.67
N LEU A 701 -4.85 -13.34 33.56
CA LEU A 701 -4.91 -14.78 33.32
C LEU A 701 -3.56 -15.38 32.94
N LEU A 702 -3.46 -16.68 33.16
CA LEU A 702 -2.45 -17.56 32.59
C LEU A 702 -3.03 -18.21 31.32
N PRO A 703 -2.18 -18.57 30.34
CA PRO A 703 -2.61 -19.39 29.19
C PRO A 703 -3.32 -20.68 29.61
N THR A 704 -2.77 -21.33 30.64
CA THR A 704 -3.32 -22.54 31.25
C THR A 704 -3.48 -22.33 32.77
N PRO A 705 -4.66 -22.59 33.36
CA PRO A 705 -4.87 -22.45 34.80
C PRO A 705 -3.96 -23.39 35.62
N LYS A 706 -3.36 -22.87 36.70
CA LYS A 706 -2.56 -23.67 37.66
C LYS A 706 -3.44 -24.09 38.87
N PRO A 707 -3.20 -25.27 39.49
CA PRO A 707 -3.91 -25.66 40.71
C PRO A 707 -3.76 -24.61 41.83
N GLY A 708 -4.86 -24.24 42.49
CA GLY A 708 -4.86 -23.19 43.52
C GLY A 708 -4.93 -21.75 42.99
N PHE A 709 -5.05 -21.57 41.67
CA PHE A 709 -5.31 -20.27 41.06
C PHE A 709 -6.76 -19.82 41.36
N ALA A 710 -6.92 -18.87 42.27
CA ALA A 710 -8.21 -18.23 42.52
C ALA A 710 -8.34 -16.97 41.64
N VAL A 711 -9.31 -16.98 40.74
CA VAL A 711 -9.72 -15.79 39.98
C VAL A 711 -10.64 -14.97 40.88
N ILE A 712 -10.54 -13.64 40.74
CA ILE A 712 -11.30 -12.59 41.43
C ILE A 712 -10.63 -12.15 42.76
N PRO A 713 -9.95 -10.98 42.79
CA PRO A 713 -9.85 -10.19 44.03
C PRO A 713 -11.25 -9.98 44.58
N ALA A 714 -11.39 -9.70 45.88
CA ALA A 714 -12.72 -9.37 46.40
C ALA A 714 -13.34 -8.24 45.54
N ALA A 715 -14.66 -8.28 45.29
CA ALA A 715 -15.34 -7.21 44.52
C ALA A 715 -15.01 -5.80 45.06
N GLN A 716 -14.71 -5.72 46.37
CA GLN A 716 -14.22 -4.54 47.04
C GLN A 716 -12.86 -4.03 46.49
N ASP A 717 -11.90 -4.92 46.23
CA ASP A 717 -10.59 -4.54 45.69
C ASP A 717 -10.70 -3.96 44.28
N MET A 718 -11.62 -4.48 43.46
CA MET A 718 -11.90 -3.93 42.12
C MET A 718 -12.47 -2.51 42.23
N ALA A 719 -13.41 -2.30 43.14
CA ALA A 719 -14.00 -0.98 43.39
C ALA A 719 -12.95 0.00 43.94
N ASP A 720 -12.07 -0.44 44.83
CA ASP A 720 -11.02 0.41 45.40
C ASP A 720 -9.88 0.70 44.42
N ALA A 721 -9.55 -0.24 43.53
CA ALA A 721 -8.68 0.01 42.37
C ALA A 721 -9.28 1.08 41.45
N GLN A 722 -10.61 1.03 41.20
CA GLN A 722 -11.30 2.03 40.40
C GLN A 722 -11.23 3.41 41.08
N LYS A 723 -11.47 3.49 42.39
CA LYS A 723 -11.30 4.74 43.15
C LYS A 723 -9.88 5.29 43.06
N LYS A 724 -8.86 4.42 43.15
CA LYS A 724 -7.47 4.83 43.01
C LYS A 724 -7.19 5.42 41.63
N LEU A 725 -7.62 4.76 40.56
CA LEU A 725 -7.48 5.29 39.19
C LEU A 725 -8.21 6.64 39.02
N ILE A 726 -9.41 6.79 39.59
CA ILE A 726 -10.15 8.06 39.56
C ILE A 726 -9.36 9.18 40.26
N SER A 727 -8.70 8.90 41.39
CA SER A 727 -7.89 9.92 42.09
C SER A 727 -6.71 10.42 41.26
N LEU A 728 -6.18 9.61 40.33
CA LEU A 728 -5.06 9.97 39.46
C LEU A 728 -5.49 10.88 38.30
N LEU A 729 -6.80 11.09 38.10
CA LEU A 729 -7.32 12.03 37.09
C LEU A 729 -7.07 13.49 37.46
N GLU A 730 -6.63 13.78 38.69
CA GLU A 730 -6.22 15.11 39.14
C GLU A 730 -4.69 15.30 39.08
N ASP A 731 -3.95 14.31 38.58
CA ASP A 731 -2.48 14.39 38.53
C ASP A 731 -2.00 15.51 37.59
N LYS A 732 -0.89 16.16 37.95
CA LYS A 732 -0.29 17.23 37.14
C LYS A 732 0.22 16.73 35.79
N ASN A 733 0.66 15.48 35.71
CA ASN A 733 1.14 14.88 34.47
C ASN A 733 -0.04 14.36 33.65
N SER A 734 -0.24 14.93 32.47
CA SER A 734 -1.33 14.55 31.56
C SER A 734 -1.25 13.09 31.10
N GLU A 735 -0.07 12.48 31.00
CA GLU A 735 0.06 11.08 30.60
C GLU A 735 -0.45 10.15 31.72
N ILE A 736 -0.31 10.53 32.99
CA ILE A 736 -0.89 9.78 34.11
C ILE A 736 -2.42 9.83 34.06
N ARG A 737 -2.99 11.01 33.76
CA ARG A 737 -4.43 11.16 33.56
C ARG A 737 -4.91 10.32 32.37
N ALA A 738 -4.22 10.40 31.23
CA ALA A 738 -4.54 9.67 30.00
C ALA A 738 -4.50 8.15 30.19
N LEU A 739 -3.44 7.61 30.81
CA LEU A 739 -3.31 6.18 31.10
C LEU A 739 -4.37 5.70 32.11
N SER A 740 -4.72 6.54 33.10
CA SER A 740 -5.76 6.22 34.07
C SER A 740 -7.14 6.15 33.40
N LEU A 741 -7.44 7.06 32.45
CA LEU A 741 -8.64 7.00 31.62
C LEU A 741 -8.67 5.76 30.73
N LYS A 742 -7.55 5.43 30.08
CA LYS A 742 -7.41 4.20 29.27
C LYS A 742 -7.71 2.95 30.11
N ALA A 743 -7.16 2.87 31.33
CA ALA A 743 -7.42 1.78 32.26
C ALA A 743 -8.88 1.72 32.73
N LEU A 744 -9.49 2.87 33.04
CA LEU A 744 -10.89 2.95 33.45
C LEU A 744 -11.87 2.61 32.32
N ALA A 745 -11.51 2.84 31.06
CA ALA A 745 -12.35 2.53 29.91
C ALA A 745 -12.66 1.02 29.81
N ASP A 746 -11.74 0.16 30.23
CA ASP A 746 -11.90 -1.30 30.27
C ASP A 746 -12.49 -1.84 31.59
N SER A 747 -12.89 -0.97 32.54
CA SER A 747 -13.51 -1.42 33.80
C SER A 747 -14.86 -2.13 33.57
N GLN A 748 -15.22 -3.09 34.43
CA GLN A 748 -16.48 -3.85 34.27
C GLN A 748 -17.74 -3.00 34.53
N SER A 749 -17.63 -2.02 35.42
CA SER A 749 -18.74 -1.16 35.83
C SER A 749 -18.42 0.30 35.54
N LYS A 750 -19.44 1.03 35.06
CA LYS A 750 -19.37 2.48 34.80
C LYS A 750 -18.72 3.23 35.97
N PRO A 751 -17.55 3.87 35.75
CA PRO A 751 -16.90 4.68 36.77
C PRO A 751 -17.78 5.86 37.21
N VAL A 752 -17.78 6.17 38.51
CA VAL A 752 -18.47 7.35 39.06
C VAL A 752 -17.47 8.50 39.17
N LEU A 753 -17.45 9.40 38.18
CA LEU A 753 -16.51 10.52 38.09
C LEU A 753 -17.11 11.71 37.32
N GLN A 754 -16.49 12.88 37.42
CA GLN A 754 -16.85 14.07 36.65
C GLN A 754 -16.07 14.10 35.33
N LEU A 755 -16.69 13.64 34.24
CA LEU A 755 -15.98 13.47 32.96
C LEU A 755 -15.84 14.79 32.17
N GLY A 756 -16.74 15.75 32.39
CA GLY A 756 -16.77 17.04 31.67
C GLY A 756 -15.41 17.77 31.64
N PRO A 757 -14.75 18.00 32.79
CA PRO A 757 -13.42 18.63 32.83
C PRO A 757 -12.35 17.85 32.04
N LEU A 758 -12.46 16.52 31.95
CA LEU A 758 -11.48 15.67 31.25
C LEU A 758 -11.69 15.68 29.73
N LEU A 759 -12.94 15.87 29.26
CA LEU A 759 -13.26 16.09 27.85
C LEU A 759 -12.78 17.47 27.36
N GLY A 760 -12.68 18.45 28.27
CA GLY A 760 -12.12 19.78 28.04
C GLY A 760 -10.68 19.97 28.54
N ASP A 761 -9.94 18.89 28.82
CA ASP A 761 -8.56 18.96 29.34
C ASP A 761 -7.61 19.62 28.31
N GLU A 762 -6.59 20.34 28.76
CA GLU A 762 -5.58 20.97 27.88
C GLU A 762 -4.82 19.94 27.02
N SER A 763 -4.72 18.69 27.48
CA SER A 763 -4.06 17.61 26.74
C SER A 763 -5.04 16.86 25.83
N SER A 764 -4.78 16.91 24.52
CA SER A 764 -5.53 16.12 23.53
C SER A 764 -5.55 14.62 23.84
N ARG A 765 -4.48 14.05 24.42
CA ARG A 765 -4.46 12.63 24.83
C ARG A 765 -5.45 12.32 25.96
N VAL A 766 -5.59 13.24 26.93
CA VAL A 766 -6.58 13.09 28.01
C VAL A 766 -7.98 13.16 27.44
N ARG A 767 -8.25 14.16 26.58
CA ARG A 767 -9.53 14.32 25.89
C ARG A 767 -9.90 13.07 25.07
N PHE A 768 -8.92 12.51 24.35
CA PHE A 768 -9.08 11.28 23.56
C PHE A 768 -9.57 10.12 24.44
N PHE A 769 -8.83 9.75 25.49
CA PHE A 769 -9.22 8.62 26.33
C PHE A 769 -10.46 8.90 27.19
N ALA A 770 -10.74 10.16 27.53
CA ALA A 770 -11.99 10.56 28.16
C ALA A 770 -13.19 10.25 27.26
N ALA A 771 -13.11 10.59 25.97
CA ALA A 771 -14.16 10.30 25.00
C ALA A 771 -14.30 8.79 24.72
N ILE A 772 -13.20 8.04 24.62
CA ILE A 772 -13.25 6.57 24.50
C ILE A 772 -13.99 5.95 25.72
N LEU A 773 -13.63 6.35 26.93
CA LEU A 773 -14.30 5.91 28.16
C LEU A 773 -15.80 6.25 28.14
N ALA A 774 -16.14 7.47 27.70
CA ALA A 774 -17.52 7.93 27.57
C ALA A 774 -18.36 7.03 26.65
N GLY A 775 -17.78 6.62 25.51
CA GLY A 775 -18.40 5.70 24.55
C GLY A 775 -18.59 4.30 25.11
N LYS A 776 -17.53 3.69 25.67
CA LYS A 776 -17.59 2.32 26.21
C LYS A 776 -18.63 2.17 27.33
N HIS A 777 -18.69 3.16 28.21
CA HIS A 777 -19.61 3.17 29.36
C HIS A 777 -20.94 3.88 29.10
N LYS A 778 -21.20 4.28 27.85
CA LYS A 778 -22.46 4.92 27.41
C LYS A 778 -22.86 6.08 28.32
N MET A 779 -21.92 7.00 28.57
CA MET A 779 -22.10 8.14 29.48
C MET A 779 -22.94 9.26 28.86
N ILE A 780 -24.24 9.00 28.66
CA ILE A 780 -25.18 9.91 27.98
C ILE A 780 -25.29 11.29 28.63
N GLU A 781 -24.99 11.40 29.93
CA GLU A 781 -24.97 12.67 30.66
C GLU A 781 -23.88 13.63 30.17
N ASN A 782 -22.88 13.12 29.43
CA ASN A 782 -21.78 13.89 28.86
C ASN A 782 -21.93 14.16 27.35
N PHE A 783 -23.10 13.90 26.77
CA PHE A 783 -23.34 14.06 25.33
C PHE A 783 -23.03 15.48 24.84
N GLY A 784 -23.45 16.51 25.60
CA GLY A 784 -23.15 17.91 25.27
C GLY A 784 -21.65 18.21 25.24
N GLN A 785 -20.92 17.76 26.26
CA GLN A 785 -19.46 17.97 26.33
C GLN A 785 -18.68 17.21 25.25
N VAL A 786 -19.22 16.08 24.76
CA VAL A 786 -18.65 15.41 23.58
C VAL A 786 -18.87 16.23 22.31
N CYS A 787 -20.04 16.86 22.15
CA CYS A 787 -20.28 17.81 21.06
C CYS A 787 -19.34 19.02 21.17
N ASP A 788 -19.16 19.59 22.37
CA ASP A 788 -18.22 20.70 22.61
C ASP A 788 -16.78 20.29 22.20
N LEU A 789 -16.34 19.09 22.56
CA LEU A 789 -15.03 18.56 22.16
C LEU A 789 -14.89 18.50 20.64
N LEU A 790 -15.91 18.00 19.94
CA LEU A 790 -15.91 17.88 18.48
C LEU A 790 -15.94 19.25 17.79
N GLU A 791 -16.70 20.19 18.32
CA GLU A 791 -16.77 21.56 17.85
C GLU A 791 -15.44 22.30 18.01
N GLU A 792 -14.83 22.25 19.19
CA GLU A 792 -13.52 22.84 19.47
C GLU A 792 -12.42 22.23 18.62
N ASN A 793 -12.44 20.91 18.43
CA ASN A 793 -11.49 20.22 17.57
C ASN A 793 -11.60 20.72 16.11
N ALA A 794 -12.80 21.08 15.65
CA ALA A 794 -13.08 21.58 14.31
C ALA A 794 -12.43 20.73 13.19
N ASN A 795 -12.40 19.41 13.39
CA ASN A 795 -11.73 18.42 12.54
C ASN A 795 -10.20 18.61 12.33
N LYS A 796 -9.50 19.34 13.21
CA LYS A 796 -8.05 19.56 13.11
C LYS A 796 -7.19 18.37 13.52
N ASP A 797 -7.67 17.58 14.48
CA ASP A 797 -7.03 16.34 14.92
C ASP A 797 -7.96 15.16 14.60
N ALA A 798 -7.56 14.31 13.65
CA ALA A 798 -8.33 13.14 13.24
C ALA A 798 -8.56 12.13 14.39
N TYR A 799 -7.64 12.02 15.33
CA TYR A 799 -7.77 11.11 16.48
C TYR A 799 -8.79 11.64 17.48
N LEU A 800 -8.84 12.95 17.73
CA LEU A 800 -9.92 13.53 18.54
C LEU A 800 -11.29 13.43 17.87
N ARG A 801 -11.37 13.62 16.54
CA ARG A 801 -12.61 13.36 15.78
C ARG A 801 -13.05 11.91 15.97
N HIS A 802 -12.13 10.97 15.80
CA HIS A 802 -12.40 9.54 16.00
C HIS A 802 -12.89 9.22 17.42
N ALA A 803 -12.26 9.77 18.46
CA ALA A 803 -12.68 9.56 19.84
C ALA A 803 -14.08 10.13 20.12
N GLY A 804 -14.39 11.32 19.59
CA GLY A 804 -15.74 11.90 19.67
C GLY A 804 -16.78 11.08 18.90
N VAL A 805 -16.45 10.57 17.71
CA VAL A 805 -17.30 9.63 16.96
C VAL A 805 -17.57 8.35 17.75
N PHE A 806 -16.52 7.77 18.36
CA PHE A 806 -16.64 6.57 19.19
C PHE A 806 -17.55 6.83 20.40
N ALA A 807 -17.40 8.00 21.05
CA ALA A 807 -18.26 8.44 22.13
C ALA A 807 -19.73 8.57 21.69
N LEU A 808 -20.00 9.29 20.60
CA LEU A 808 -21.34 9.45 20.02
C LEU A 808 -21.97 8.10 19.68
N GLN A 809 -21.21 7.19 19.05
CA GLN A 809 -21.66 5.83 18.74
C GLN A 809 -22.10 5.08 20.01
N GLY A 810 -21.29 5.08 21.06
CA GLY A 810 -21.60 4.40 22.32
C GLY A 810 -22.77 5.02 23.09
N MET A 811 -22.90 6.35 23.05
CA MET A 811 -23.96 7.10 23.72
C MET A 811 -25.31 7.07 22.98
N ALA A 812 -25.32 6.76 21.68
CA ALA A 812 -26.51 6.71 20.83
C ALA A 812 -27.45 5.52 21.13
N THR A 813 -27.92 5.44 22.38
CA THR A 813 -28.88 4.42 22.85
C THR A 813 -30.24 4.49 22.14
N LYS A 814 -30.55 5.60 21.47
CA LYS A 814 -31.70 5.78 20.58
C LYS A 814 -31.24 6.44 19.27
N PRO A 815 -31.72 6.00 18.09
CA PRO A 815 -31.38 6.63 16.81
C PRO A 815 -31.64 8.14 16.76
N THR A 816 -32.62 8.63 17.52
CA THR A 816 -32.99 10.05 17.58
C THR A 816 -31.88 10.97 18.10
N PHE A 817 -30.92 10.47 18.88
CA PHE A 817 -29.81 11.30 19.39
C PHE A 817 -28.92 11.79 18.25
N LEU A 818 -28.46 10.87 17.40
CA LEU A 818 -27.64 11.25 16.26
C LEU A 818 -28.47 12.07 15.24
N ASN A 819 -29.75 11.73 15.05
CA ASN A 819 -30.62 12.47 14.12
C ASN A 819 -30.82 13.93 14.53
N GLY A 820 -30.86 14.21 15.84
CA GLY A 820 -31.00 15.57 16.38
C GLY A 820 -29.79 16.46 16.07
N LEU A 821 -28.62 15.89 15.79
CA LEU A 821 -27.43 16.66 15.44
C LEU A 821 -27.48 17.25 14.03
N ALA A 822 -28.46 16.89 13.19
CA ALA A 822 -28.62 17.46 11.85
C ALA A 822 -28.82 18.98 11.84
N VAL A 823 -29.31 19.56 12.94
CA VAL A 823 -29.52 21.01 13.09
C VAL A 823 -28.44 21.69 13.94
N HIS A 824 -27.37 20.97 14.31
CA HIS A 824 -26.28 21.53 15.09
C HIS A 824 -25.51 22.57 14.28
N GLU A 825 -25.12 23.70 14.87
CA GLU A 825 -24.44 24.79 14.14
C GLU A 825 -23.06 24.37 13.61
N SER A 826 -22.29 23.64 14.41
CA SER A 826 -20.95 23.16 14.03
C SER A 826 -20.97 22.02 12.99
N PRO A 827 -20.36 22.19 11.80
CA PRO A 827 -20.22 21.12 10.81
C PRO A 827 -19.35 19.96 11.28
N ALA A 828 -18.41 20.19 12.22
CA ALA A 828 -17.58 19.11 12.78
C ALA A 828 -18.41 18.12 13.61
N VAL A 829 -19.39 18.62 14.37
CA VAL A 829 -20.34 17.78 15.13
C VAL A 829 -21.25 17.01 14.17
N ARG A 830 -21.76 17.68 13.12
CA ARG A 830 -22.59 17.03 12.08
C ARG A 830 -21.81 15.93 11.35
N LEU A 831 -20.57 16.18 10.97
CA LEU A 831 -19.69 15.20 10.34
C LEU A 831 -19.45 13.98 11.24
N ALA A 832 -19.15 14.21 12.53
CA ALA A 832 -18.97 13.14 13.50
C ALA A 832 -20.26 12.32 13.70
N ALA A 833 -21.43 12.97 13.68
CA ALA A 833 -22.71 12.28 13.72
C ALA A 833 -22.89 11.36 12.51
N VAL A 834 -22.58 11.83 11.29
CA VAL A 834 -22.62 11.01 10.06
C VAL A 834 -21.69 9.80 10.17
N VAL A 835 -20.46 9.97 10.63
CA VAL A 835 -19.51 8.84 10.80
C VAL A 835 -20.01 7.86 11.88
N ALA A 836 -20.56 8.33 13.00
CA ALA A 836 -21.17 7.46 14.01
C ALA A 836 -22.39 6.70 13.46
N MET A 837 -23.19 7.34 12.60
CA MET A 837 -24.30 6.72 11.89
C MET A 837 -23.83 5.68 10.87
N ARG A 838 -22.71 5.91 10.17
CA ARG A 838 -22.07 4.93 9.26
C ARG A 838 -21.76 3.64 10.00
N ARG A 839 -21.12 3.73 11.17
CA ARG A 839 -20.72 2.58 12.01
C ARG A 839 -21.90 1.81 12.59
N THR A 840 -23.04 2.48 12.77
CA THR A 840 -24.27 1.89 13.33
C THR A 840 -25.33 1.58 12.26
N GLN A 841 -25.03 1.81 10.98
CA GLN A 841 -25.95 1.70 9.84
C GLN A 841 -27.27 2.46 10.05
N ASN A 842 -27.23 3.63 10.69
CA ASN A 842 -28.42 4.41 11.03
C ASN A 842 -28.91 5.27 9.83
N LEU A 843 -30.11 4.96 9.32
CA LEU A 843 -30.73 5.66 8.19
C LEU A 843 -30.94 7.17 8.37
N GLY A 844 -30.83 7.69 9.58
CA GLY A 844 -30.87 9.13 9.86
C GLY A 844 -29.85 9.96 9.07
N MET A 845 -28.78 9.33 8.57
CA MET A 845 -27.75 9.99 7.77
C MET A 845 -28.28 10.59 6.46
N ILE A 846 -29.46 10.14 5.98
CA ILE A 846 -30.16 10.73 4.83
C ILE A 846 -30.39 12.24 5.01
N ARG A 847 -30.61 12.70 6.26
CA ARG A 847 -30.84 14.11 6.59
C ARG A 847 -29.65 15.02 6.26
N PHE A 848 -28.48 14.44 6.08
CA PHE A 848 -27.22 15.15 5.86
C PHE A 848 -26.80 15.15 4.38
N MET A 849 -27.51 14.46 3.48
CA MET A 849 -27.11 14.35 2.07
C MET A 849 -27.03 15.69 1.33
N GLU A 850 -27.83 16.66 1.77
CA GLU A 850 -27.88 18.03 1.26
C GLU A 850 -27.42 19.05 2.31
N ASP A 851 -26.54 18.65 3.23
CA ASP A 851 -25.94 19.59 4.20
C ASP A 851 -25.20 20.74 3.49
N ASP A 852 -25.30 21.94 4.04
CA ASP A 852 -24.62 23.14 3.50
C ASP A 852 -23.09 22.98 3.50
N ASP A 853 -22.55 22.19 4.44
CA ASP A 853 -21.14 21.79 4.42
C ASP A 853 -20.94 20.57 3.52
N THR A 854 -20.23 20.77 2.41
CA THR A 854 -20.04 19.74 1.39
C THR A 854 -19.28 18.51 1.91
N LYS A 855 -18.45 18.62 2.95
CA LYS A 855 -17.77 17.44 3.53
C LYS A 855 -18.76 16.58 4.30
N VAL A 856 -19.69 17.20 5.03
CA VAL A 856 -20.76 16.49 5.75
C VAL A 856 -21.66 15.78 4.73
N ALA A 857 -22.08 16.49 3.69
CA ALA A 857 -22.90 15.94 2.61
C ALA A 857 -22.21 14.77 1.88
N ASP A 858 -20.95 14.95 1.49
CA ASP A 858 -20.22 13.92 0.77
C ASP A 858 -19.95 12.68 1.63
N GLU A 859 -19.67 12.85 2.93
CA GLU A 859 -19.51 11.72 3.86
C GLU A 859 -20.84 10.97 4.06
N ALA A 860 -21.98 11.67 4.10
CA ALA A 860 -23.29 11.03 4.17
C ALA A 860 -23.59 10.22 2.91
N ILE A 861 -23.31 10.79 1.73
CA ILE A 861 -23.45 10.10 0.44
C ILE A 861 -22.52 8.89 0.35
N ARG A 862 -21.26 9.00 0.83
CA ARG A 862 -20.32 7.87 0.96
C ARG A 862 -20.91 6.76 1.81
N ALA A 863 -21.33 7.09 3.02
CA ALA A 863 -21.87 6.11 3.97
C ALA A 863 -23.13 5.40 3.44
N LEU A 864 -24.03 6.14 2.79
CA LEU A 864 -25.23 5.58 2.18
C LEU A 864 -24.93 4.70 0.97
N TYR A 865 -23.93 5.03 0.16
CA TYR A 865 -23.53 4.21 -0.96
C TYR A 865 -22.86 2.90 -0.50
N ASP A 866 -21.87 3.02 0.39
CA ASP A 866 -21.05 1.91 0.88
C ASP A 866 -21.93 0.86 1.60
N ASN A 867 -22.85 1.33 2.46
CA ASN A 867 -23.83 0.50 3.18
C ASN A 867 -25.15 0.31 2.39
N GLY A 868 -25.16 0.67 1.11
CA GLY A 868 -26.37 0.91 0.31
C GLY A 868 -27.25 -0.30 0.02
N SER A 869 -28.56 -0.06 -0.02
CA SER A 869 -29.58 -0.92 -0.63
C SER A 869 -30.17 -0.20 -1.84
N SER A 870 -31.08 -0.84 -2.59
CA SER A 870 -31.79 -0.20 -3.70
C SER A 870 -32.46 1.13 -3.32
N PHE A 871 -32.95 1.25 -2.08
CA PHE A 871 -33.51 2.48 -1.55
C PHE A 871 -32.46 3.60 -1.42
N HIS A 872 -31.29 3.31 -0.86
CA HIS A 872 -30.20 4.29 -0.72
C HIS A 872 -29.67 4.75 -2.07
N TYR A 873 -29.51 3.81 -3.01
CA TYR A 873 -29.04 4.13 -4.36
C TYR A 873 -29.98 5.07 -5.09
N ARG A 874 -31.30 4.94 -4.89
CA ARG A 874 -32.29 5.86 -5.47
C ARG A 874 -32.14 7.29 -4.94
N LEU A 875 -32.02 7.46 -3.62
CA LEU A 875 -31.82 8.79 -3.01
C LEU A 875 -30.55 9.47 -3.52
N ILE A 876 -29.49 8.68 -3.70
CA ILE A 876 -28.22 9.17 -4.27
C ILE A 876 -28.40 9.57 -5.74
N ALA A 877 -29.16 8.78 -6.51
CA ALA A 877 -29.45 9.07 -7.91
C ALA A 877 -30.27 10.35 -8.09
N GLU A 878 -31.22 10.64 -7.21
CA GLU A 878 -32.07 11.85 -7.24
C GLU A 878 -31.25 13.15 -7.20
N LEU A 879 -30.03 13.13 -6.61
CA LEU A 879 -29.11 14.27 -6.63
C LEU A 879 -28.65 14.67 -8.05
N LEU A 880 -28.81 13.79 -9.04
CA LEU A 880 -28.52 14.10 -10.45
C LEU A 880 -29.55 15.05 -11.07
N ASP A 881 -30.76 15.15 -10.50
CA ASP A 881 -31.83 16.02 -11.03
C ASP A 881 -31.44 17.50 -10.90
N GLU A 882 -30.63 17.84 -9.89
CA GLU A 882 -30.07 19.16 -9.65
C GLU A 882 -28.52 19.13 -9.65
N VAL A 883 -27.89 18.33 -10.53
CA VAL A 883 -26.43 18.09 -10.52
C VAL A 883 -25.58 19.36 -10.54
N HIS A 884 -26.07 20.46 -11.14
CA HIS A 884 -25.37 21.75 -11.22
C HIS A 884 -25.60 22.70 -10.03
N LYS A 885 -26.37 22.29 -9.01
CA LYS A 885 -26.64 23.10 -7.80
C LYS A 885 -25.39 23.33 -6.96
N ARG A 886 -24.41 22.43 -7.06
CA ARG A 886 -23.08 22.57 -6.45
C ARG A 886 -22.00 21.96 -7.34
N GLU A 887 -20.75 22.30 -7.05
CA GLU A 887 -19.62 21.63 -7.65
C GLU A 887 -19.42 20.23 -7.03
N TRP A 888 -19.03 19.29 -7.88
CA TRP A 888 -18.76 17.91 -7.49
C TRP A 888 -17.37 17.49 -7.95
N THR A 889 -16.69 16.67 -7.15
CA THR A 889 -15.51 15.98 -7.66
C THR A 889 -15.94 14.93 -8.70
N PRO A 890 -15.08 14.59 -9.68
CA PRO A 890 -15.38 13.53 -10.64
C PRO A 890 -15.74 12.19 -9.97
N PHE A 891 -15.09 11.85 -8.86
CA PHE A 891 -15.38 10.62 -8.12
C PHE A 891 -16.74 10.66 -7.40
N MET A 892 -17.15 11.81 -6.86
CA MET A 892 -18.51 11.97 -6.32
C MET A 892 -19.57 11.86 -7.42
N LEU A 893 -19.36 12.46 -8.60
CA LEU A 893 -20.28 12.30 -9.74
C LEU A 893 -20.38 10.84 -10.18
N ARG A 894 -19.26 10.12 -10.25
CA ARG A 894 -19.24 8.67 -10.48
C ARG A 894 -20.11 7.94 -9.45
N ARG A 895 -20.00 8.30 -8.17
CA ARG A 895 -20.85 7.72 -7.12
C ARG A 895 -22.35 7.97 -7.36
N LEU A 896 -22.74 9.15 -7.84
CA LEU A 896 -24.13 9.45 -8.17
C LEU A 896 -24.66 8.60 -9.35
N ILE A 897 -23.92 8.55 -10.47
CA ILE A 897 -24.34 7.76 -11.64
C ILE A 897 -24.32 6.26 -11.37
N HIS A 898 -23.39 5.76 -10.57
CA HIS A 898 -23.44 4.38 -10.12
C HIS A 898 -24.61 4.15 -9.16
N GLY A 899 -25.03 5.15 -8.38
CA GLY A 899 -26.28 5.10 -7.60
C GLY A 899 -27.49 4.90 -8.51
N ALA A 900 -27.62 5.69 -9.57
CA ALA A 900 -28.66 5.53 -10.58
C ALA A 900 -28.61 4.13 -11.23
N PHE A 901 -27.43 3.70 -11.65
CA PHE A 901 -27.24 2.37 -12.23
C PHE A 901 -27.63 1.25 -11.26
N ARG A 902 -27.31 1.34 -9.97
CA ARG A 902 -27.62 0.28 -9.00
C ARG A 902 -29.09 0.28 -8.56
N SER A 903 -29.74 1.44 -8.50
CA SER A 903 -31.19 1.55 -8.23
C SER A 903 -32.02 0.96 -9.37
N GLY A 904 -31.67 1.26 -10.63
CA GLY A 904 -32.16 0.53 -11.80
C GLY A 904 -33.58 0.86 -12.28
N THR A 905 -34.14 2.02 -11.92
CA THR A 905 -35.49 2.44 -12.38
C THR A 905 -35.46 3.13 -13.75
N GLU A 906 -36.62 3.31 -14.39
CA GLU A 906 -36.73 4.09 -15.64
C GLU A 906 -36.27 5.54 -15.48
N ASP A 907 -36.54 6.16 -14.33
CA ASP A 907 -36.08 7.53 -14.04
C ASP A 907 -34.57 7.58 -13.83
N ASP A 908 -33.99 6.56 -13.20
CA ASP A 908 -32.54 6.43 -13.09
C ASP A 908 -31.86 6.28 -14.46
N PHE A 909 -32.50 5.56 -15.39
CA PHE A 909 -32.02 5.47 -16.77
C PHE A 909 -32.04 6.83 -17.47
N LYS A 910 -33.11 7.62 -17.29
CA LYS A 910 -33.19 8.99 -17.83
C LYS A 910 -32.10 9.88 -17.25
N ARG A 911 -31.79 9.76 -15.95
CA ARG A 911 -30.69 10.50 -15.29
C ARG A 911 -29.33 10.14 -15.88
N LEU A 912 -29.05 8.85 -16.07
CA LEU A 912 -27.82 8.40 -16.74
C LEU A 912 -27.72 8.99 -18.15
N LEU A 913 -28.81 8.98 -18.91
CA LEU A 913 -28.84 9.54 -20.26
C LEU A 913 -28.64 11.06 -20.27
N ALA A 914 -29.20 11.77 -19.29
CA ALA A 914 -28.99 13.21 -19.13
C ALA A 914 -27.50 13.50 -18.83
N VAL A 915 -26.87 12.78 -17.91
CA VAL A 915 -25.44 12.92 -17.61
C VAL A 915 -24.57 12.57 -18.83
N ALA A 916 -24.92 11.51 -19.55
CA ALA A 916 -24.23 11.07 -20.77
C ALA A 916 -24.40 12.04 -21.96
N THR A 917 -25.11 13.16 -21.81
CA THR A 917 -25.34 14.11 -22.89
C THR A 917 -25.03 15.55 -22.51
N ASP A 918 -24.78 15.80 -21.22
CA ASP A 918 -24.46 17.10 -20.68
C ASP A 918 -22.99 17.47 -20.91
N ALA A 919 -22.75 18.47 -21.75
CA ALA A 919 -21.42 18.95 -22.10
C ALA A 919 -20.67 19.63 -20.93
N LYS A 920 -21.32 19.89 -19.80
CA LYS A 920 -20.68 20.44 -18.59
C LYS A 920 -20.10 19.38 -17.67
N ILE A 921 -20.48 18.11 -17.85
CA ILE A 921 -19.96 17.00 -17.06
C ILE A 921 -18.56 16.62 -17.56
N PRO A 922 -17.59 16.33 -16.67
CA PRO A 922 -16.25 15.91 -17.08
C PRO A 922 -16.27 14.66 -17.98
N ASP A 923 -15.41 14.64 -19.01
CA ASP A 923 -15.35 13.55 -20.00
C ASP A 923 -15.25 12.16 -19.36
N SER A 924 -14.46 12.02 -18.28
CA SER A 924 -14.29 10.75 -17.58
C SER A 924 -15.57 10.24 -16.90
N VAL A 925 -16.48 11.12 -16.49
CA VAL A 925 -17.79 10.76 -15.90
C VAL A 925 -18.79 10.48 -17.01
N HIS A 926 -18.74 11.26 -18.09
CA HIS A 926 -19.56 11.08 -19.27
C HIS A 926 -19.32 9.70 -19.94
N GLU A 927 -18.06 9.30 -20.11
CA GLU A 927 -17.69 7.97 -20.60
C GLU A 927 -18.17 6.85 -19.67
N GLU A 928 -18.13 7.06 -18.36
CA GLU A 928 -18.65 6.11 -17.39
C GLU A 928 -20.17 5.96 -17.49
N ALA A 929 -20.91 7.06 -17.64
CA ALA A 929 -22.36 7.01 -17.82
C ALA A 929 -22.75 6.23 -19.09
N LEU A 930 -22.05 6.46 -20.21
CA LEU A 930 -22.23 5.69 -21.45
C LEU A 930 -21.96 4.19 -21.23
N ARG A 931 -20.88 3.86 -20.52
CA ARG A 931 -20.52 2.48 -20.19
C ARG A 931 -21.56 1.79 -19.30
N LEU A 932 -22.10 2.50 -18.31
CA LEU A 932 -23.16 1.97 -17.45
C LEU A 932 -24.46 1.73 -18.24
N ILE A 933 -24.80 2.60 -19.19
CA ILE A 933 -25.94 2.38 -20.08
C ILE A 933 -25.75 1.12 -20.93
N SER A 934 -24.55 0.83 -21.46
CA SER A 934 -24.32 -0.40 -22.22
C SER A 934 -24.45 -1.68 -21.36
N LEU A 935 -24.27 -1.57 -20.04
CA LEU A 935 -24.40 -2.68 -19.09
C LEU A 935 -25.78 -2.76 -18.42
N TRP A 936 -26.74 -1.91 -18.81
CA TRP A 936 -27.99 -1.76 -18.07
C TRP A 936 -28.80 -3.04 -17.96
N ALA A 937 -28.97 -3.76 -19.08
CA ALA A 937 -29.76 -5.00 -19.12
C ALA A 937 -29.06 -6.17 -18.42
N GLU A 938 -27.73 -6.22 -18.50
CA GLU A 938 -26.89 -7.33 -18.04
C GLU A 938 -25.78 -6.78 -17.12
N PRO A 939 -26.13 -6.35 -15.89
CA PRO A 939 -25.17 -5.77 -14.97
C PRO A 939 -24.13 -6.82 -14.55
N PHE A 940 -22.88 -6.37 -14.40
CA PHE A 940 -21.81 -7.23 -13.89
C PHE A 940 -22.05 -7.53 -12.39
N PRO A 941 -21.70 -8.72 -11.87
CA PRO A 941 -21.95 -9.07 -10.46
C PRO A 941 -21.15 -8.24 -9.43
N VAL A 942 -20.10 -7.57 -9.87
CA VAL A 942 -19.27 -6.69 -9.04
C VAL A 942 -19.74 -5.25 -9.16
N ASP A 943 -19.78 -4.54 -8.04
CA ASP A 943 -19.97 -3.10 -8.02
C ASP A 943 -18.72 -2.39 -8.55
N GLN A 944 -18.76 -2.01 -9.83
CA GLN A 944 -17.62 -1.43 -10.54
C GLN A 944 -17.23 0.00 -10.11
N LEU A 945 -17.87 0.58 -9.09
CA LEU A 945 -17.37 1.78 -8.40
C LEU A 945 -16.42 1.43 -7.25
N THR A 946 -16.78 0.40 -6.49
CA THR A 946 -16.13 0.08 -5.21
C THR A 946 -15.33 -1.22 -5.24
N GLY A 947 -15.49 -2.05 -6.27
CA GLY A 947 -14.88 -3.37 -6.41
C GLY A 947 -15.60 -4.50 -5.64
N HIS A 948 -16.67 -4.20 -4.90
CA HIS A 948 -17.33 -5.19 -4.02
C HIS A 948 -18.20 -6.18 -4.80
N TRP A 949 -18.20 -7.44 -4.38
CA TRP A 949 -19.20 -8.42 -4.83
C TRP A 949 -20.60 -8.01 -4.34
N LYS A 950 -21.39 -7.41 -5.23
CA LYS A 950 -22.77 -6.94 -4.97
C LYS A 950 -23.62 -7.14 -6.24
N PRO A 951 -23.99 -8.40 -6.56
CA PRO A 951 -24.68 -8.71 -7.80
C PRO A 951 -26.05 -8.04 -7.89
N LEU A 952 -26.46 -7.73 -9.12
CA LEU A 952 -27.76 -7.18 -9.47
C LEU A 952 -28.50 -8.17 -10.37
N GLU A 953 -29.83 -8.18 -10.27
CA GLU A 953 -30.67 -8.94 -11.19
C GLU A 953 -30.61 -8.35 -12.61
N LYS A 954 -30.76 -9.22 -13.61
CA LYS A 954 -30.91 -8.81 -15.01
C LYS A 954 -32.14 -7.95 -15.20
N ARG A 955 -32.08 -6.98 -16.11
CA ARG A 955 -33.18 -6.05 -16.40
C ARG A 955 -33.73 -6.30 -17.79
N ASP A 956 -35.05 -6.17 -17.93
CA ASP A 956 -35.70 -6.25 -19.24
C ASP A 956 -35.39 -4.98 -20.06
N PRO A 957 -34.64 -5.08 -21.18
CA PRO A 957 -34.34 -3.94 -22.03
C PRO A 957 -35.59 -3.28 -22.63
N ALA A 958 -36.73 -3.98 -22.71
CA ALA A 958 -37.97 -3.43 -23.26
C ALA A 958 -38.46 -2.17 -22.51
N THR A 959 -38.12 -2.04 -21.23
CA THR A 959 -38.51 -0.89 -20.39
C THR A 959 -37.81 0.41 -20.78
N ILE A 960 -36.57 0.34 -21.27
CA ILE A 960 -35.76 1.52 -21.62
C ILE A 960 -35.68 1.79 -23.12
N ARG A 961 -36.06 0.83 -23.98
CA ARG A 961 -36.10 1.00 -25.45
C ARG A 961 -36.85 2.27 -25.90
N PRO A 962 -38.04 2.60 -25.37
CA PRO A 962 -38.74 3.83 -25.77
C PRO A 962 -37.99 5.11 -25.41
N ILE A 963 -37.31 5.12 -24.26
CA ILE A 963 -36.52 6.27 -23.77
C ILE A 963 -35.32 6.50 -24.69
N LEU A 964 -34.57 5.43 -25.01
CA LEU A 964 -33.43 5.48 -25.93
C LEU A 964 -33.86 5.88 -27.35
N ALA A 965 -34.93 5.29 -27.87
CA ALA A 965 -35.43 5.58 -29.22
C ALA A 965 -35.84 7.06 -29.36
N ALA A 966 -36.42 7.66 -28.32
CA ALA A 966 -36.79 9.07 -28.32
C ALA A 966 -35.58 10.01 -28.32
N ALA A 967 -34.49 9.66 -27.64
CA ALA A 967 -33.28 10.49 -27.59
C ALA A 967 -32.38 10.33 -28.83
N LEU A 968 -32.48 9.19 -29.52
CA LEU A 968 -31.58 8.80 -30.59
C LEU A 968 -31.39 9.86 -31.71
N PRO A 969 -32.42 10.56 -32.22
CA PRO A 969 -32.24 11.56 -33.28
C PRO A 969 -31.32 12.72 -32.91
N ASP A 970 -31.32 13.16 -31.65
CA ASP A 970 -30.45 14.26 -31.18
C ASP A 970 -29.04 13.76 -30.89
N LEU A 971 -28.90 12.53 -30.39
CA LEU A 971 -27.61 11.92 -30.10
C LEU A 971 -26.82 11.56 -31.36
N LEU A 972 -27.51 11.12 -32.42
CA LEU A 972 -26.88 10.83 -33.72
C LEU A 972 -26.29 12.07 -34.41
N LYS A 973 -26.66 13.29 -33.99
CA LYS A 973 -26.06 14.53 -34.52
C LYS A 973 -24.67 14.82 -33.95
N ARG A 974 -24.28 14.14 -32.85
CA ARG A 974 -22.96 14.31 -32.26
C ARG A 974 -21.87 13.73 -33.16
N GLN A 975 -20.69 14.34 -33.13
CA GLN A 975 -19.53 13.94 -33.96
C GLN A 975 -18.35 13.42 -33.13
N ASP A 976 -18.61 13.12 -31.86
CA ASP A 976 -17.64 12.63 -30.87
C ASP A 976 -17.93 11.17 -30.50
N ASN A 977 -17.29 10.67 -29.44
CA ASN A 977 -17.40 9.29 -28.97
C ASN A 977 -18.83 8.89 -28.51
N VAL A 978 -19.74 9.86 -28.30
CA VAL A 978 -21.16 9.56 -28.05
C VAL A 978 -21.76 8.83 -29.23
N LEU A 979 -21.43 9.25 -30.46
CA LEU A 979 -21.93 8.62 -31.68
C LEU A 979 -21.57 7.12 -31.73
N THR A 980 -20.31 6.78 -31.39
CA THR A 980 -19.85 5.39 -31.34
C THR A 980 -20.72 4.57 -30.39
N SER A 981 -20.93 5.07 -29.17
CA SER A 981 -21.74 4.39 -28.15
C SER A 981 -23.19 4.22 -28.59
N MET A 982 -23.78 5.25 -29.21
CA MET A 982 -25.16 5.19 -29.72
C MET A 982 -25.32 4.11 -30.79
N LEU A 983 -24.39 4.04 -31.74
CA LEU A 983 -24.44 3.03 -32.80
C LEU A 983 -24.35 1.61 -32.25
N LYS A 984 -23.56 1.38 -31.18
CA LYS A 984 -23.54 0.09 -30.46
C LYS A 984 -24.90 -0.25 -29.85
N TRP A 985 -25.50 0.71 -29.15
CA TRP A 985 -26.79 0.52 -28.48
C TRP A 985 -27.92 0.20 -29.44
N ILE A 986 -27.89 0.69 -30.67
CA ILE A 986 -28.89 0.32 -31.69
C ILE A 986 -28.92 -1.19 -31.90
N SER A 987 -27.74 -1.82 -32.01
CA SER A 987 -27.63 -3.27 -32.13
C SER A 987 -27.93 -3.99 -30.80
N GLU A 988 -27.36 -3.52 -29.68
CA GLU A 988 -27.49 -4.18 -28.38
C GLU A 988 -28.94 -4.17 -27.85
N TYR A 989 -29.63 -3.04 -27.99
CA TYR A 989 -31.00 -2.87 -27.54
C TYR A 989 -32.05 -3.14 -28.62
N GLN A 990 -31.63 -3.45 -29.84
CA GLN A 990 -32.52 -3.67 -31.00
C GLN A 990 -33.44 -2.45 -31.24
N LEU A 991 -32.84 -1.27 -31.33
CA LEU A 991 -33.57 -0.02 -31.53
C LEU A 991 -33.88 0.19 -33.02
N GLU A 992 -35.10 0.59 -33.33
CA GLU A 992 -35.46 1.08 -34.66
C GLU A 992 -35.31 2.61 -34.72
N SER A 993 -34.68 3.12 -35.78
CA SER A 993 -34.52 4.55 -36.00
C SER A 993 -34.78 4.93 -37.45
N PRO A 994 -35.90 5.60 -37.77
CA PRO A 994 -36.15 6.14 -39.10
C PRO A 994 -35.07 7.13 -39.57
N SER A 995 -34.37 7.77 -38.62
CA SER A 995 -33.30 8.74 -38.88
C SER A 995 -31.98 8.08 -39.30
N LEU A 996 -31.82 6.76 -39.12
CA LEU A 996 -30.60 6.01 -39.46
C LEU A 996 -30.84 5.05 -40.64
N ASN A 997 -31.28 5.59 -41.78
CA ASN A 997 -31.46 4.83 -43.00
C ASN A 997 -30.12 4.54 -43.71
N SER A 998 -30.15 3.78 -44.81
CA SER A 998 -28.96 3.40 -45.58
C SER A 998 -28.10 4.60 -46.03
N ASP A 999 -28.71 5.74 -46.35
CA ASP A 999 -27.99 6.96 -46.76
C ASP A 999 -27.28 7.64 -45.58
N ALA A 1000 -27.95 7.69 -44.42
CA ALA A 1000 -27.36 8.21 -43.19
C ALA A 1000 -26.17 7.35 -42.74
N LEU A 1001 -26.31 6.01 -42.76
CA LEU A 1001 -25.23 5.08 -42.46
C LEU A 1001 -24.07 5.24 -43.45
N ARG A 1002 -24.36 5.34 -44.76
CA ARG A 1002 -23.33 5.58 -45.79
C ARG A 1002 -22.58 6.90 -45.52
N THR A 1003 -23.29 7.95 -45.14
CA THR A 1003 -22.70 9.25 -44.77
C THR A 1003 -21.75 9.12 -43.57
N ILE A 1004 -22.15 8.38 -42.53
CA ILE A 1004 -21.29 8.12 -41.36
C ILE A 1004 -20.06 7.34 -41.79
N ILE A 1005 -20.22 6.23 -42.52
CA ILE A 1005 -19.13 5.36 -42.97
C ILE A 1005 -18.10 6.12 -43.80
N GLN A 1006 -18.54 7.01 -44.69
CA GLN A 1006 -17.64 7.76 -45.60
C GLN A 1006 -17.00 8.99 -44.95
N ASN A 1007 -17.49 9.45 -43.80
CA ASN A 1007 -16.95 10.62 -43.14
C ASN A 1007 -15.66 10.29 -42.37
N ALA A 1008 -14.51 10.50 -43.01
CA ALA A 1008 -13.19 10.25 -42.44
C ALA A 1008 -12.85 11.09 -41.19
N LYS A 1009 -13.67 12.11 -40.84
CA LYS A 1009 -13.49 12.88 -39.59
C LYS A 1009 -14.13 12.23 -38.37
N LEU A 1010 -15.02 11.26 -38.56
CA LEU A 1010 -15.66 10.55 -37.46
C LEU A 1010 -14.74 9.45 -36.91
N PRO A 1011 -14.94 9.02 -35.65
CA PRO A 1011 -14.21 7.91 -35.07
C PRO A 1011 -14.28 6.66 -35.97
N ALA A 1012 -13.13 6.02 -36.21
CA ALA A 1012 -13.01 4.82 -37.02
C ALA A 1012 -13.96 3.71 -36.57
N GLU A 1013 -14.08 3.52 -35.26
CA GLU A 1013 -14.98 2.54 -34.65
C GLU A 1013 -16.45 2.83 -34.95
N ALA A 1014 -16.90 4.09 -34.86
CA ALA A 1014 -18.26 4.49 -35.22
C ALA A 1014 -18.55 4.17 -36.70
N ARG A 1015 -17.60 4.45 -37.59
CA ARG A 1015 -17.71 4.15 -39.03
C ARG A 1015 -17.80 2.63 -39.27
N ALA A 1016 -17.03 1.83 -38.54
CA ALA A 1016 -17.07 0.37 -38.63
C ALA A 1016 -18.40 -0.21 -38.12
N ILE A 1017 -18.93 0.28 -36.99
CA ILE A 1017 -20.24 -0.16 -36.48
C ILE A 1017 -21.37 0.26 -37.44
N ALA A 1018 -21.31 1.49 -37.97
CA ALA A 1018 -22.25 1.92 -38.99
C ALA A 1018 -22.18 1.03 -40.25
N LEU A 1019 -20.99 0.55 -40.63
CA LEU A 1019 -20.82 -0.40 -41.72
C LEU A 1019 -21.45 -1.76 -41.39
N ASP A 1020 -21.27 -2.27 -40.18
CA ASP A 1020 -21.91 -3.52 -39.75
C ASP A 1020 -23.45 -3.40 -39.78
N LEU A 1021 -24.01 -2.28 -39.31
CA LEU A 1021 -25.44 -1.97 -39.39
C LEU A 1021 -25.91 -1.85 -40.85
N PHE A 1022 -25.14 -1.18 -41.70
CA PHE A 1022 -25.43 -1.05 -43.13
C PHE A 1022 -25.41 -2.41 -43.82
N ALA A 1023 -24.40 -3.24 -43.56
CA ALA A 1023 -24.26 -4.58 -44.12
C ALA A 1023 -25.39 -5.52 -43.67
N ALA A 1024 -25.84 -5.42 -42.41
CA ALA A 1024 -26.97 -6.20 -41.91
C ALA A 1024 -28.28 -5.95 -42.69
N SER A 1025 -28.46 -4.73 -43.22
CA SER A 1025 -29.63 -4.38 -44.06
C SER A 1025 -29.57 -4.91 -45.50
N SER A 1026 -28.45 -5.54 -45.90
CA SER A 1026 -28.23 -6.12 -47.24
C SER A 1026 -28.58 -5.19 -48.42
N PRO A 1027 -28.04 -3.96 -48.48
CA PRO A 1027 -28.38 -3.01 -49.54
C PRO A 1027 -27.86 -3.49 -50.92
N PRO A 1028 -28.50 -3.10 -52.04
CA PRO A 1028 -28.19 -3.63 -53.37
C PRO A 1028 -26.73 -3.49 -53.83
N GLU A 1029 -26.00 -2.48 -53.35
CA GLU A 1029 -24.61 -2.18 -53.74
C GLU A 1029 -23.57 -2.71 -52.72
N LEU A 1030 -23.98 -3.53 -51.75
CA LEU A 1030 -23.16 -3.89 -50.60
C LEU A 1030 -21.80 -4.50 -50.98
N THR A 1031 -21.77 -5.48 -51.90
CA THR A 1031 -20.51 -6.16 -52.30
C THR A 1031 -19.49 -5.18 -52.89
N HIS A 1032 -19.95 -4.25 -53.75
CA HIS A 1032 -19.09 -3.25 -54.36
C HIS A 1032 -18.55 -2.29 -53.30
N PHE A 1033 -19.44 -1.79 -52.45
CA PHE A 1033 -19.08 -0.87 -51.37
C PHE A 1033 -18.10 -1.47 -50.36
N LEU A 1034 -18.30 -2.74 -49.96
CA LEU A 1034 -17.36 -3.46 -49.09
C LEU A 1034 -15.98 -3.64 -49.75
N THR A 1035 -15.94 -3.90 -51.06
CA THR A 1035 -14.69 -4.05 -51.81
C THR A 1035 -13.90 -2.74 -51.86
N GLU A 1036 -14.57 -1.60 -51.93
CA GLU A 1036 -13.92 -0.28 -51.82
C GLU A 1036 -13.41 -0.02 -50.40
N LEU A 1037 -14.22 -0.32 -49.38
CA LEU A 1037 -13.89 -0.06 -47.98
C LEU A 1037 -12.78 -0.95 -47.41
N ILE A 1038 -12.48 -2.11 -48.01
CA ILE A 1038 -11.28 -2.88 -47.66
C ILE A 1038 -10.00 -2.03 -47.82
N LYS A 1039 -10.01 -1.05 -48.73
CA LYS A 1039 -8.87 -0.15 -48.97
C LYS A 1039 -8.91 1.10 -48.09
N ASP A 1040 -9.89 1.22 -47.18
CA ASP A 1040 -9.98 2.37 -46.27
C ASP A 1040 -8.68 2.53 -45.48
N PRO A 1041 -8.20 3.76 -45.24
CA PRO A 1041 -7.02 3.99 -44.42
C PRO A 1041 -7.21 3.55 -42.96
N SER A 1042 -8.45 3.48 -42.46
CA SER A 1042 -8.77 2.94 -41.14
C SER A 1042 -8.74 1.41 -41.15
N ASP A 1043 -7.98 0.84 -40.21
CA ASP A 1043 -7.93 -0.60 -40.01
C ASP A 1043 -9.30 -1.15 -39.54
N ASP A 1044 -10.02 -0.44 -38.66
CA ASP A 1044 -11.33 -0.88 -38.17
C ASP A 1044 -12.37 -1.00 -39.30
N VAL A 1045 -12.46 0.01 -40.16
CA VAL A 1045 -13.40 0.03 -41.29
C VAL A 1045 -13.00 -1.02 -42.33
N SER A 1046 -11.71 -1.12 -42.66
CA SER A 1046 -11.18 -2.13 -43.57
C SER A 1046 -11.47 -3.55 -43.07
N LEU A 1047 -11.28 -3.81 -41.79
CA LEU A 1047 -11.49 -5.13 -41.17
C LEU A 1047 -12.97 -5.48 -40.99
N SER A 1048 -13.82 -4.52 -40.65
CA SER A 1048 -15.28 -4.71 -40.66
C SER A 1048 -15.78 -5.01 -42.09
N ALA A 1049 -15.31 -4.24 -43.08
CA ALA A 1049 -15.65 -4.47 -44.49
C ALA A 1049 -15.23 -5.87 -44.96
N LEU A 1050 -14.02 -6.30 -44.58
CA LEU A 1050 -13.50 -7.62 -44.88
C LEU A 1050 -14.29 -8.75 -44.21
N ALA A 1051 -14.67 -8.58 -42.93
CA ALA A 1051 -15.48 -9.54 -42.21
C ALA A 1051 -16.88 -9.69 -42.83
N ALA A 1052 -17.52 -8.58 -43.21
CA ALA A 1052 -18.80 -8.58 -43.90
C ALA A 1052 -18.69 -9.21 -45.31
N LEU A 1053 -17.63 -8.86 -46.07
CA LEU A 1053 -17.39 -9.45 -47.40
C LEU A 1053 -17.15 -10.95 -47.32
N THR A 1054 -16.46 -11.42 -46.27
CA THR A 1054 -16.21 -12.86 -46.06
C THR A 1054 -17.49 -13.65 -45.89
N LYS A 1055 -18.51 -13.07 -45.24
CA LYS A 1055 -19.84 -13.70 -45.09
C LYS A 1055 -20.63 -13.70 -46.41
N LEU A 1056 -20.44 -12.67 -47.24
CA LEU A 1056 -21.22 -12.44 -48.45
C LEU A 1056 -20.64 -13.11 -49.71
N SER A 1057 -19.32 -13.06 -49.88
CA SER A 1057 -18.56 -13.61 -51.01
C SER A 1057 -17.21 -14.19 -50.54
N PRO A 1058 -17.20 -15.43 -50.00
CA PRO A 1058 -15.99 -16.07 -49.49
C PRO A 1058 -14.85 -16.14 -50.50
N GLU A 1059 -15.14 -16.41 -51.79
CA GLU A 1059 -14.12 -16.51 -52.84
C GLU A 1059 -13.40 -15.18 -53.07
N THR A 1060 -14.15 -14.07 -53.15
CA THR A 1060 -13.58 -12.72 -53.27
C THR A 1060 -12.77 -12.33 -52.03
N ALA A 1061 -13.24 -12.75 -50.85
CA ALA A 1061 -12.54 -12.51 -49.60
C ALA A 1061 -11.21 -13.26 -49.49
N ILE A 1062 -11.11 -14.51 -49.97
CA ILE A 1062 -9.85 -15.29 -49.93
C ILE A 1062 -8.72 -14.58 -50.68
N THR A 1063 -8.99 -14.00 -51.85
CA THR A 1063 -7.97 -13.24 -52.61
C THR A 1063 -7.51 -11.99 -51.87
N ALA A 1064 -8.45 -11.24 -51.27
CA ALA A 1064 -8.13 -10.06 -50.47
C ALA A 1064 -7.33 -10.44 -49.20
N LEU A 1065 -7.76 -11.49 -48.49
CA LEU A 1065 -7.10 -12.02 -47.29
C LEU A 1065 -5.68 -12.50 -47.58
N GLY A 1066 -5.47 -13.25 -48.66
CA GLY A 1066 -4.14 -13.72 -49.07
C GLY A 1066 -3.14 -12.58 -49.36
N THR A 1067 -3.65 -11.41 -49.72
CA THR A 1067 -2.83 -10.19 -49.85
C THR A 1067 -2.58 -9.55 -48.48
N LEU A 1068 -3.63 -9.41 -47.66
CA LEU A 1068 -3.57 -8.74 -46.36
C LEU A 1068 -2.70 -9.45 -45.31
N VAL A 1069 -2.55 -10.77 -45.38
CA VAL A 1069 -1.60 -11.51 -44.51
C VAL A 1069 -0.14 -11.09 -44.69
N SER A 1070 0.17 -10.35 -45.75
CA SER A 1070 1.50 -9.76 -45.99
C SER A 1070 1.51 -8.24 -45.84
N SER A 1071 0.46 -7.65 -45.25
CA SER A 1071 0.36 -6.20 -45.06
C SER A 1071 1.42 -5.70 -44.06
N ASP A 1072 1.94 -4.50 -44.33
CA ASP A 1072 2.74 -3.71 -43.39
C ASP A 1072 1.91 -3.20 -42.21
N LYS A 1073 0.57 -3.18 -42.34
CA LYS A 1073 -0.37 -2.90 -41.26
C LYS A 1073 -0.59 -4.17 -40.43
N VAL A 1074 0.10 -4.21 -39.28
CA VAL A 1074 0.11 -5.32 -38.31
C VAL A 1074 -1.30 -5.85 -38.01
N ALA A 1075 -2.23 -4.97 -37.59
CA ALA A 1075 -3.59 -5.36 -37.22
C ALA A 1075 -4.34 -6.03 -38.37
N ARG A 1076 -4.10 -5.61 -39.62
CA ARG A 1076 -4.71 -6.22 -40.80
C ARG A 1076 -4.17 -7.62 -41.07
N ALA A 1077 -2.85 -7.79 -41.02
CA ALA A 1077 -2.22 -9.10 -41.20
C ALA A 1077 -2.69 -10.10 -40.14
N GLN A 1078 -2.69 -9.68 -38.87
CA GLN A 1078 -3.14 -10.49 -37.73
C GLN A 1078 -4.62 -10.89 -37.84
N LYS A 1079 -5.51 -9.95 -38.16
CA LYS A 1079 -6.94 -10.24 -38.31
C LYS A 1079 -7.22 -11.09 -39.55
N ALA A 1080 -6.49 -10.88 -40.64
CA ALA A 1080 -6.62 -11.69 -41.85
C ALA A 1080 -6.38 -13.18 -41.57
N TRP A 1081 -5.41 -13.54 -40.73
CA TRP A 1081 -5.20 -14.93 -40.30
C TRP A 1081 -6.38 -15.52 -39.53
N ASN A 1082 -6.93 -14.74 -38.60
CA ASN A 1082 -8.10 -15.15 -37.83
C ASN A 1082 -9.33 -15.39 -38.72
N ILE A 1083 -9.50 -14.61 -39.79
CA ILE A 1083 -10.58 -14.79 -40.77
C ILE A 1083 -10.29 -15.97 -41.70
N LEU A 1084 -9.07 -16.10 -42.23
CA LEU A 1084 -8.68 -17.25 -43.08
C LEU A 1084 -8.86 -18.59 -42.35
N ALA A 1085 -8.64 -18.62 -41.03
CA ALA A 1085 -8.83 -19.82 -40.22
C ALA A 1085 -10.26 -20.41 -40.32
N THR A 1086 -11.28 -19.57 -40.55
CA THR A 1086 -12.69 -19.99 -40.59
C THR A 1086 -13.14 -20.44 -41.98
N LEU A 1087 -12.35 -20.17 -43.02
CA LEU A 1087 -12.70 -20.49 -44.40
C LEU A 1087 -12.20 -21.87 -44.82
N PRO A 1088 -13.03 -22.75 -45.40
CA PRO A 1088 -12.58 -24.02 -45.94
C PRO A 1088 -11.87 -23.84 -47.28
N GLY A 1089 -11.11 -24.85 -47.72
CA GLY A 1089 -10.58 -24.95 -49.08
C GLY A 1089 -9.06 -25.05 -49.19
N ASP A 1090 -8.60 -25.81 -50.18
CA ASP A 1090 -7.17 -26.10 -50.43
C ASP A 1090 -6.36 -24.83 -50.75
N SER A 1091 -6.99 -23.82 -51.37
CA SER A 1091 -6.37 -22.53 -51.66
C SER A 1091 -5.99 -21.76 -50.39
N VAL A 1092 -6.75 -21.93 -49.31
CA VAL A 1092 -6.46 -21.34 -47.99
C VAL A 1092 -5.30 -22.09 -47.33
N ASP A 1093 -5.29 -23.43 -47.37
CA ASP A 1093 -4.21 -24.24 -46.80
C ASP A 1093 -2.86 -23.99 -47.50
N ALA A 1094 -2.86 -23.77 -48.82
CA ALA A 1094 -1.66 -23.37 -49.56
C ALA A 1094 -1.07 -22.02 -49.07
N ILE A 1095 -1.93 -21.07 -48.66
CA ILE A 1095 -1.49 -19.80 -48.06
C ILE A 1095 -0.81 -20.05 -46.70
N PHE A 1096 -1.39 -20.92 -45.86
CA PHE A 1096 -0.83 -21.29 -44.56
C PHE A 1096 0.54 -21.96 -44.69
N GLU A 1097 0.67 -23.00 -45.52
CA GLU A 1097 1.97 -23.68 -45.72
C GLU A 1097 3.04 -22.71 -46.21
N LYS A 1098 2.73 -21.93 -47.25
CA LYS A 1098 3.66 -20.93 -47.79
C LYS A 1098 4.15 -19.98 -46.68
N LYS A 1099 3.24 -19.46 -45.86
CA LYS A 1099 3.56 -18.48 -44.82
C LYS A 1099 4.27 -19.08 -43.60
N ILE A 1100 3.99 -20.33 -43.24
CA ILE A 1100 4.75 -21.03 -42.19
C ILE A 1100 6.19 -21.30 -42.67
N ASN A 1101 6.38 -21.64 -43.94
CA ASN A 1101 7.73 -21.81 -44.51
C ASN A 1101 8.50 -20.48 -44.57
N GLU A 1102 7.83 -19.38 -44.95
CA GLU A 1102 8.41 -18.02 -44.87
C GLU A 1102 8.78 -17.65 -43.43
N LEU A 1103 7.91 -17.95 -42.45
CA LEU A 1103 8.18 -17.72 -41.03
C LEU A 1103 9.38 -18.54 -40.53
N SER A 1104 9.50 -19.79 -40.98
CA SER A 1104 10.64 -20.66 -40.68
C SER A 1104 11.95 -20.06 -41.21
N ALA A 1105 11.94 -19.56 -42.44
CA ALA A 1105 13.08 -18.87 -43.05
C ALA A 1105 13.45 -17.58 -42.30
N ALA A 1106 12.45 -16.87 -41.77
CA ALA A 1106 12.63 -15.70 -40.91
C ALA A 1106 12.97 -16.04 -39.44
N LYS A 1107 13.28 -17.31 -39.12
CA LYS A 1107 13.62 -17.78 -37.77
C LYS A 1107 12.54 -17.46 -36.71
N GLY A 1108 11.29 -17.52 -37.13
CA GLY A 1108 10.15 -17.23 -36.28
C GLY A 1108 9.81 -15.75 -36.12
N ILE A 1109 10.51 -14.83 -36.79
CA ILE A 1109 10.27 -13.38 -36.64
C ILE A 1109 9.28 -12.91 -37.71
N SER A 1110 8.10 -12.48 -37.28
CA SER A 1110 7.10 -11.80 -38.12
C SER A 1110 6.06 -11.11 -37.24
N SER A 1111 5.54 -9.97 -37.70
CA SER A 1111 4.47 -9.21 -37.02
C SER A 1111 3.13 -9.93 -36.88
N SER A 1112 2.94 -11.10 -37.50
CA SER A 1112 1.72 -11.91 -37.38
C SER A 1112 2.01 -13.39 -37.10
N ALA A 1113 3.21 -13.69 -36.58
CA ALA A 1113 3.64 -15.07 -36.33
C ALA A 1113 2.70 -15.81 -35.37
N ILE A 1114 2.28 -15.16 -34.27
CA ILE A 1114 1.39 -15.75 -33.27
C ILE A 1114 0.03 -16.09 -33.89
N GLU A 1115 -0.58 -15.16 -34.62
CA GLU A 1115 -1.88 -15.33 -35.25
C GLU A 1115 -1.84 -16.39 -36.36
N LEU A 1116 -0.79 -16.38 -37.19
CA LEU A 1116 -0.55 -17.41 -38.21
C LEU A 1116 -0.52 -18.80 -37.57
N LEU A 1117 0.32 -19.00 -36.55
CA LEU A 1117 0.49 -20.31 -35.92
C LEU A 1117 -0.79 -20.75 -35.17
N ALA A 1118 -1.46 -19.83 -34.48
CA ALA A 1118 -2.72 -20.10 -33.80
C ALA A 1118 -3.86 -20.45 -34.79
N ALA A 1119 -3.92 -19.77 -35.94
CA ALA A 1119 -4.85 -20.05 -37.01
C ALA A 1119 -4.52 -21.40 -37.70
N ALA A 1120 -3.24 -21.68 -37.95
CA ALA A 1120 -2.77 -22.93 -38.53
C ALA A 1120 -3.13 -24.14 -37.66
N LYS A 1121 -3.05 -24.02 -36.33
CA LYS A 1121 -3.45 -25.07 -35.37
C LYS A 1121 -4.92 -25.49 -35.49
N LYS A 1122 -5.79 -24.61 -36.00
CA LYS A 1122 -7.21 -24.90 -36.24
C LYS A 1122 -7.47 -25.63 -37.56
N ARG A 1123 -6.47 -25.70 -38.46
CA ARG A 1123 -6.60 -26.35 -39.77
C ARG A 1123 -6.47 -27.86 -39.65
N THR A 1124 -7.24 -28.58 -40.47
CA THR A 1124 -7.24 -30.05 -40.50
C THR A 1124 -6.39 -30.63 -41.62
N SER A 1125 -6.04 -29.84 -42.63
CA SER A 1125 -5.26 -30.26 -43.80
C SER A 1125 -3.88 -30.81 -43.42
N PRO A 1126 -3.46 -31.97 -43.96
CA PRO A 1126 -2.12 -32.52 -43.75
C PRO A 1126 -1.01 -31.55 -44.16
N LEU A 1127 -1.24 -30.74 -45.21
CA LEU A 1127 -0.29 -29.77 -45.74
C LEU A 1127 0.08 -28.72 -44.68
N THR A 1128 -0.91 -28.07 -44.09
CA THR A 1128 -0.72 -27.08 -43.00
C THR A 1128 -0.15 -27.71 -41.74
N LYS A 1129 -0.63 -28.91 -41.35
CA LYS A 1129 -0.14 -29.61 -40.15
C LYS A 1129 1.34 -29.99 -40.26
N ASN A 1130 1.77 -30.50 -41.41
CA ASN A 1130 3.16 -30.88 -41.63
C ASN A 1130 4.10 -29.68 -41.59
N ALA A 1131 3.71 -28.56 -42.22
CA ALA A 1131 4.47 -27.31 -42.15
C ALA A 1131 4.61 -26.79 -40.70
N LEU A 1132 3.52 -26.83 -39.93
CA LEU A 1132 3.53 -26.43 -38.51
C LEU A 1132 4.47 -27.30 -37.67
N VAL A 1133 4.39 -28.63 -37.81
CA VAL A 1133 5.28 -29.57 -37.10
C VAL A 1133 6.74 -29.34 -37.49
N ALA A 1134 7.03 -29.09 -38.76
CA ALA A 1134 8.38 -28.79 -39.23
C ALA A 1134 8.93 -27.48 -38.61
N PHE A 1135 8.10 -26.44 -38.53
CA PHE A 1135 8.46 -25.19 -37.85
C PHE A 1135 8.71 -25.39 -36.35
N GLU A 1136 7.79 -26.06 -35.63
CA GLU A 1136 7.94 -26.33 -34.18
C GLU A 1136 9.22 -27.15 -33.90
N LYS A 1137 9.52 -28.13 -34.76
CA LYS A 1137 10.78 -28.88 -34.72
C LYS A 1137 12.00 -27.98 -34.94
N SER A 1138 11.96 -27.07 -35.91
CA SER A 1138 13.07 -26.14 -36.17
C SER A 1138 13.39 -25.23 -34.98
N LEU A 1139 12.37 -24.83 -34.20
CA LEU A 1139 12.57 -24.07 -32.98
C LEU A 1139 13.19 -24.93 -31.87
N ALA A 1140 12.75 -26.18 -31.73
CA ALA A 1140 13.27 -27.11 -30.73
C ALA A 1140 14.73 -27.52 -31.00
N GLU A 1141 15.15 -27.56 -32.27
CA GLU A 1141 16.52 -27.89 -32.70
C GLU A 1141 17.46 -26.67 -32.69
N SER A 1142 16.95 -25.46 -32.42
CA SER A 1142 17.77 -24.24 -32.37
C SER A 1142 18.68 -24.21 -31.14
N THR A 1143 19.94 -23.80 -31.35
CA THR A 1143 20.90 -23.55 -30.25
C THR A 1143 20.75 -22.15 -29.64
N ASP A 1144 19.94 -21.26 -30.22
CA ASP A 1144 19.63 -19.95 -29.65
C ASP A 1144 18.58 -20.12 -28.53
N PRO A 1145 18.91 -19.81 -27.26
CA PRO A 1145 17.98 -19.98 -26.14
C PRO A 1145 16.73 -19.09 -26.25
N LEU A 1146 16.75 -18.08 -27.12
CA LEU A 1146 15.64 -17.15 -27.35
C LEU A 1146 14.76 -17.55 -28.54
N ALA A 1147 15.12 -18.58 -29.31
CA ALA A 1147 14.43 -18.94 -30.55
C ALA A 1147 12.91 -19.17 -30.36
N LYS A 1148 12.52 -19.82 -29.26
CA LYS A 1148 11.11 -20.06 -28.93
C LYS A 1148 10.28 -18.79 -28.69
N TRP A 1149 10.94 -17.68 -28.37
CA TRP A 1149 10.32 -16.37 -28.11
C TRP A 1149 10.37 -15.43 -29.31
N ASN A 1150 11.06 -15.81 -30.40
CA ASN A 1150 11.19 -14.95 -31.58
C ASN A 1150 9.83 -14.59 -32.20
N ILE A 1151 8.84 -15.47 -32.05
CA ILE A 1151 7.47 -15.28 -32.54
C ILE A 1151 6.74 -14.11 -31.86
N SER A 1152 7.22 -13.62 -30.72
CA SER A 1152 6.65 -12.47 -30.00
C SER A 1152 7.48 -11.17 -30.14
N LEU A 1153 8.52 -11.15 -30.98
CA LEU A 1153 9.41 -9.98 -31.11
C LEU A 1153 8.79 -8.82 -31.90
N GLU A 1154 7.87 -9.12 -32.81
CA GLU A 1154 7.22 -8.14 -33.68
C GLU A 1154 5.70 -8.30 -33.62
N GLY A 1155 4.97 -7.25 -34.00
CA GLY A 1155 3.51 -7.30 -34.12
C GLY A 1155 2.72 -7.04 -32.84
N GLY A 1156 3.40 -6.84 -31.71
CA GLY A 1156 2.74 -6.40 -30.48
C GLY A 1156 2.11 -5.02 -30.62
N ASP A 1157 1.04 -4.79 -29.86
CA ASP A 1157 0.43 -3.48 -29.65
C ASP A 1157 1.17 -2.79 -28.50
N VAL A 1158 1.79 -1.64 -28.77
CA VAL A 1158 2.62 -0.91 -27.80
C VAL A 1158 1.79 -0.44 -26.61
N ASP A 1159 0.56 0.03 -26.84
CA ASP A 1159 -0.31 0.55 -25.80
C ASP A 1159 -0.83 -0.59 -24.91
N ARG A 1160 -1.20 -1.72 -25.51
CA ARG A 1160 -1.56 -2.93 -24.74
C ARG A 1160 -0.36 -3.50 -24.00
N GLY A 1161 0.83 -3.48 -24.60
CA GLY A 1161 2.07 -3.89 -23.95
C GLY A 1161 2.37 -3.02 -22.73
N ALA A 1162 2.23 -1.70 -22.87
CA ALA A 1162 2.36 -0.75 -21.76
C ALA A 1162 1.30 -0.99 -20.68
N ALA A 1163 0.05 -1.27 -21.05
CA ALA A 1163 -1.00 -1.63 -20.11
C ALA A 1163 -0.68 -2.94 -19.37
N LEU A 1164 -0.23 -3.99 -20.06
CA LEU A 1164 0.16 -5.25 -19.41
C LEU A 1164 1.34 -5.06 -18.45
N PHE A 1165 2.35 -4.29 -18.87
CA PHE A 1165 3.52 -3.95 -18.07
C PHE A 1165 3.16 -3.17 -16.79
N SER A 1166 2.06 -2.40 -16.84
CA SER A 1166 1.64 -1.52 -15.74
C SER A 1166 0.43 -1.99 -14.93
N THR A 1167 -0.34 -3.00 -15.37
CA THR A 1167 -1.58 -3.39 -14.68
C THR A 1167 -1.89 -4.89 -14.65
N HIS A 1168 -1.18 -5.76 -15.36
CA HIS A 1168 -1.55 -7.18 -15.42
C HIS A 1168 -1.20 -7.93 -14.11
N PRO A 1169 -2.14 -8.64 -13.44
CA PRO A 1169 -1.90 -9.29 -12.15
C PRO A 1169 -0.65 -10.18 -12.09
N ALA A 1170 -0.37 -10.92 -13.16
CA ALA A 1170 0.76 -11.85 -13.26
C ALA A 1170 1.99 -11.29 -14.00
N SER A 1171 1.90 -10.11 -14.62
CA SER A 1171 2.95 -9.60 -15.55
C SER A 1171 3.22 -8.09 -15.41
N GLU A 1172 2.67 -7.47 -14.37
CA GLU A 1172 2.91 -6.08 -14.01
C GLU A 1172 4.33 -5.93 -13.46
N CYS A 1173 5.25 -5.58 -14.33
CA CYS A 1173 6.63 -5.26 -13.94
C CYS A 1173 6.66 -4.05 -13.00
N MET A 1174 5.75 -3.08 -13.17
CA MET A 1174 5.69 -1.86 -12.37
C MET A 1174 5.47 -2.11 -10.88
N ARG A 1175 4.92 -3.26 -10.50
CA ARG A 1175 4.76 -3.63 -9.08
C ARG A 1175 6.10 -3.67 -8.35
N CYS A 1176 7.11 -4.26 -8.99
CA CYS A 1176 8.42 -4.42 -8.38
C CYS A 1176 9.41 -3.37 -8.87
N HIS A 1177 9.27 -2.91 -10.11
CA HIS A 1177 10.25 -2.06 -10.77
C HIS A 1177 9.77 -0.63 -10.93
N ARG A 1178 10.68 0.30 -10.71
CA ARG A 1178 10.51 1.69 -11.12
C ARG A 1178 10.75 1.82 -12.63
N ALA A 1179 9.99 2.69 -13.29
CA ALA A 1179 10.22 3.00 -14.71
C ALA A 1179 10.34 4.50 -15.01
N ALA A 1180 10.43 5.33 -13.96
CA ALA A 1180 10.65 6.78 -14.04
C ALA A 1180 11.69 7.23 -12.99
N GLU A 1181 12.05 8.51 -13.01
CA GLU A 1181 12.77 9.14 -11.89
C GLU A 1181 11.78 9.42 -10.75
N GLY A 1182 12.17 9.09 -9.52
CA GLY A 1182 11.29 9.15 -8.34
C GLY A 1182 10.18 8.08 -8.30
N HIS A 1183 9.44 8.02 -7.18
CA HIS A 1183 8.39 7.02 -6.92
C HIS A 1183 7.08 7.25 -7.69
N THR A 1184 7.05 8.14 -8.68
CA THR A 1184 5.82 8.51 -9.37
C THR A 1184 5.25 7.38 -10.23
N VAL A 1185 6.09 6.40 -10.61
CA VAL A 1185 5.67 5.24 -11.41
C VAL A 1185 6.40 3.96 -10.96
N GLY A 1186 5.67 3.08 -10.27
CA GLY A 1186 6.08 1.71 -9.90
C GLY A 1186 6.68 1.54 -8.49
N GLY A 1187 7.06 0.30 -8.17
CA GLY A 1187 7.64 -0.10 -6.89
C GLY A 1187 9.17 -0.07 -6.85
N GLU A 1188 9.72 -0.15 -5.63
CA GLU A 1188 11.16 -0.15 -5.37
C GLU A 1188 11.67 -1.47 -4.79
N THR A 1189 10.99 -2.55 -5.15
CA THR A 1189 11.34 -3.91 -4.72
C THR A 1189 12.46 -4.48 -5.60
N ALA A 1190 12.53 -4.06 -6.87
CA ALA A 1190 13.46 -4.53 -7.88
C ALA A 1190 14.15 -3.35 -8.61
N PRO A 1191 15.21 -3.60 -9.42
CA PRO A 1191 16.01 -2.54 -10.03
C PRO A 1191 15.21 -1.58 -10.93
N ASN A 1192 15.64 -0.33 -11.01
CA ASN A 1192 15.04 0.66 -11.90
C ASN A 1192 15.22 0.26 -13.38
N LEU A 1193 14.11 0.19 -14.11
CA LEU A 1193 14.07 -0.14 -15.54
C LEU A 1193 14.22 1.10 -16.43
N LEU A 1194 14.27 2.32 -15.87
CA LEU A 1194 14.49 3.54 -16.64
C LEU A 1194 15.78 3.42 -17.48
N GLY A 1195 15.65 3.70 -18.78
CA GLY A 1195 16.77 3.68 -19.73
C GLY A 1195 17.30 2.29 -20.10
N ILE A 1196 16.68 1.19 -19.65
CA ILE A 1196 17.18 -0.17 -19.91
C ILE A 1196 17.29 -0.48 -21.41
N ALA A 1197 16.34 -0.01 -22.22
CA ALA A 1197 16.35 -0.14 -23.68
C ALA A 1197 17.48 0.66 -24.34
N ASN A 1198 17.94 1.74 -23.71
CA ASN A 1198 19.09 2.52 -24.18
C ASN A 1198 20.41 1.84 -23.83
N ARG A 1199 20.47 1.10 -22.70
CA ARG A 1199 21.65 0.35 -22.26
C ARG A 1199 21.89 -0.92 -23.07
N HIS A 1200 20.83 -1.61 -23.48
CA HIS A 1200 20.91 -2.86 -24.23
C HIS A 1200 20.24 -2.72 -25.61
N LYS A 1201 21.06 -2.63 -26.66
CA LYS A 1201 20.60 -2.44 -28.06
C LYS A 1201 19.93 -3.67 -28.71
N ASP A 1202 19.65 -4.72 -27.95
CA ASP A 1202 19.03 -5.96 -28.44
C ASP A 1202 17.66 -6.15 -27.82
N LYS A 1203 16.61 -6.04 -28.65
CA LYS A 1203 15.22 -6.10 -28.23
C LYS A 1203 14.81 -7.47 -27.66
N ARG A 1204 15.58 -8.52 -27.94
CA ARG A 1204 15.29 -9.90 -27.49
C ARG A 1204 15.50 -10.11 -25.99
N TYR A 1205 16.21 -9.20 -25.31
CA TYR A 1205 16.34 -9.22 -23.85
C TYR A 1205 15.09 -8.68 -23.12
N PHE A 1206 14.18 -8.00 -23.84
CA PHE A 1206 12.91 -7.51 -23.27
C PHE A 1206 11.75 -8.51 -23.40
N SER A 1207 11.92 -9.56 -24.20
CA SER A 1207 10.99 -10.69 -24.31
C SER A 1207 11.25 -11.80 -23.28
N ASN A 1208 12.22 -11.62 -22.38
CA ASN A 1208 12.66 -12.65 -21.45
C ASN A 1208 12.39 -12.24 -19.99
N ARG A 1209 11.16 -12.47 -19.52
CA ARG A 1209 10.83 -12.87 -18.15
C ARG A 1209 9.39 -13.35 -18.07
#